data_AF-A0AAX2DT70-F1
#
_entry.id   AF-A0AAX2DT70-F1
#
_cell.length_a   1.000
_cell.length_b   1.000
_cell.length_c   1.000
_cell.angle_alpha   90.00
_cell.angle_beta   90.00
_cell.angle_gamma   90.00
#
_symmetry.space_group_name_H-M   'P 1'
#
loop_
_entity.id
_entity.type
_entity.pdbx_description
1 polymer ?
#
loop_
_entity_poly.entity_id
_entity_poly.type
_entity_poly.pdbx_seq_one_letter_code
_entity_poly.pdbx_strand_id
1 'polypeptide(L)'
;MDDIEKRVHKYIEKHDLIWSNDKLLVAVSGGPDSLALLHFLRMANLVPKEAISVGHVNHGLRENAVKEQFIVQTYCEKYDIPFFTEKINVNERAKSLHKGIEETARIVRYEFFEKIMAKESINKLVLAHHADDQIETILMRLVRGSSSIGWSGIQPKRSMQGGYAIRPFLTITKSEIIEYANKHELAYEIDESNYNPQYTRNRYREEVLPFLTKENPAVYNHFERFSEETSEDFQFLEDLANELLKKNLIKNVEQTTLLLSSFKNEANPLQRRAIHLLLRYLYNEDASLITANHIYQIIQMIQSDNPSSSLNLPKKLVVKRSYNELHFQFGDRQAPAEFYHQLGLNDRIELENKASLRLKLKSSVVQTNGLNGMLLDAADITLPLIVRNRMSGDRMTMKGQAGSKKLKDIFIDAKIPRQERDNLPVITDYTGKILWIPGVKKSAYDREFSRSKKQYIIRYTRNIGGNESMHNDIQKVLISEDELQEKIRELGRELTTEYEGRNPLVVGVLKGATPFMTDLLKRVDTYLEMDFMDVSSYGNGTVSSGEVKIIKDLNASVEGRDVLVIEDIIDSGRTLSYLVDLIKYRKAKSVKLVTLLDKPSGRNVAIEADYVGFEVPNEFVVGYGLDYAERYRNLPYIGILKPEIYSE
;
A
#
# COMPACT_ATOMS: atom_id res chain seq x y z
N MET A 1 20.16 29.08 -34.17
CA MET A 1 19.82 29.08 -32.74
C MET A 1 20.90 29.77 -31.95
N ASP A 2 20.48 30.71 -31.12
CA ASP A 2 21.29 31.35 -30.10
C ASP A 2 21.84 30.32 -29.09
N ASP A 3 22.86 30.67 -28.31
CA ASP A 3 23.41 29.75 -27.28
C ASP A 3 22.35 29.41 -26.21
N ILE A 4 21.56 30.42 -25.82
CA ILE A 4 20.41 30.30 -24.91
C ILE A 4 19.38 29.31 -25.48
N GLU A 5 18.98 29.48 -26.74
CA GLU A 5 17.98 28.62 -27.38
C GLU A 5 18.46 27.15 -27.41
N LYS A 6 19.72 26.91 -27.79
CA LYS A 6 20.29 25.56 -27.83
C LYS A 6 20.27 24.90 -26.45
N ARG A 7 20.56 25.64 -25.38
CA ARG A 7 20.50 25.12 -24.01
C ARG A 7 19.09 24.74 -23.60
N VAL A 8 18.10 25.60 -23.87
CA VAL A 8 16.69 25.30 -23.58
C VAL A 8 16.21 24.09 -24.39
N HIS A 9 16.59 23.97 -25.66
CA HIS A 9 16.28 22.79 -26.49
C HIS A 9 16.85 21.50 -25.90
N LYS A 10 18.15 21.49 -25.55
CA LYS A 10 18.77 20.33 -24.90
C LYS A 10 18.10 19.98 -23.58
N TYR A 11 17.68 20.97 -22.81
CA TYR A 11 16.99 20.77 -21.54
C TYR A 11 15.59 20.17 -21.74
N ILE A 12 14.85 20.61 -22.76
CA ILE A 12 13.54 20.03 -23.14
C ILE A 12 13.68 18.56 -23.53
N GLU A 13 14.71 18.22 -24.32
CA GLU A 13 15.01 16.85 -24.72
C GLU A 13 15.43 15.99 -23.52
N LYS A 14 16.37 16.49 -22.70
CA LYS A 14 16.89 15.79 -21.50
C LYS A 14 15.77 15.40 -20.53
N HIS A 15 14.79 16.28 -20.31
CA HIS A 15 13.71 16.07 -19.34
C HIS A 15 12.37 15.67 -19.95
N ASP A 16 12.34 15.32 -21.24
CA ASP A 16 11.14 14.82 -21.89
C ASP A 16 9.93 15.78 -21.72
N LEU A 17 10.18 17.08 -21.90
CA LEU A 17 9.19 18.11 -21.53
C LEU A 17 8.08 18.25 -22.57
N ILE A 18 8.44 18.31 -23.87
CA ILE A 18 7.55 18.63 -24.99
C ILE A 18 7.79 17.66 -26.16
N TRP A 19 6.71 17.05 -26.66
CA TRP A 19 6.68 16.18 -27.84
C TRP A 19 5.89 16.82 -28.97
N SER A 20 6.13 16.40 -30.22
CA SER A 20 5.55 17.03 -31.41
C SER A 20 4.01 16.99 -31.48
N ASN A 21 3.37 16.05 -30.78
CA ASN A 21 1.93 15.89 -30.69
C ASN A 21 1.31 16.51 -29.42
N ASP A 22 2.11 17.15 -28.58
CA ASP A 22 1.60 17.83 -27.39
C ASP A 22 0.84 19.11 -27.73
N LYS A 23 -0.15 19.43 -26.90
CA LYS A 23 -0.86 20.70 -26.89
C LYS A 23 -0.45 21.48 -25.66
N LEU A 24 -0.01 22.72 -25.87
CA LEU A 24 0.61 23.56 -24.85
C LEU A 24 -0.32 24.70 -24.44
N LEU A 25 -0.52 24.88 -23.13
CA LEU A 25 -1.04 26.10 -22.54
C LEU A 25 0.11 26.86 -21.89
N VAL A 26 0.51 27.99 -22.44
CA VAL A 26 1.58 28.82 -21.89
C VAL A 26 0.98 29.82 -20.91
N ALA A 27 1.44 29.78 -19.66
CA ALA A 27 1.01 30.72 -18.63
C ALA A 27 1.76 32.04 -18.78
N VAL A 28 1.06 33.09 -19.21
CA VAL A 28 1.68 34.39 -19.52
C VAL A 28 1.18 35.47 -18.57
N SER A 29 2.07 36.02 -17.74
CA SER A 29 1.73 37.09 -16.80
C SER A 29 1.84 38.50 -17.40
N GLY A 30 2.56 38.66 -18.51
CA GLY A 30 2.88 39.97 -19.11
C GLY A 30 4.26 40.51 -18.71
N GLY A 31 4.96 39.80 -17.83
CA GLY A 31 6.36 40.08 -17.50
C GLY A 31 7.34 39.46 -18.52
N PRO A 32 8.63 39.87 -18.46
CA PRO A 32 9.65 39.48 -19.43
C PRO A 32 9.82 37.97 -19.57
N ASP A 33 9.79 37.22 -18.46
CA ASP A 33 10.03 35.77 -18.47
C ASP A 33 8.98 35.02 -19.27
N SER A 34 7.73 35.39 -19.04
CA SER A 34 6.59 34.71 -19.63
C SER A 34 6.42 35.04 -21.12
N LEU A 35 6.78 36.26 -21.54
CA LEU A 35 6.77 36.67 -22.94
C LEU A 35 7.96 36.10 -23.71
N ALA A 36 9.15 36.06 -23.09
CA ALA A 36 10.32 35.38 -23.65
C ALA A 36 10.03 33.88 -23.88
N LEU A 37 9.35 33.23 -22.92
CA LEU A 37 8.94 31.83 -23.05
C LEU A 37 7.97 31.62 -24.22
N LEU A 38 6.93 32.46 -24.32
CA LEU A 38 5.98 32.38 -25.44
C LEU A 38 6.67 32.59 -26.79
N HIS A 39 7.54 33.61 -26.87
CA HIS A 39 8.32 33.88 -28.07
C HIS A 39 9.20 32.70 -28.45
N PHE A 40 9.95 32.14 -27.49
CA PHE A 40 10.79 30.97 -27.68
C PHE A 40 10.00 29.78 -28.22
N LEU A 41 8.90 29.38 -27.57
CA LEU A 41 8.12 28.21 -27.99
C LEU A 41 7.58 28.33 -29.42
N ARG A 42 7.18 29.55 -29.83
CA ARG A 42 6.72 29.83 -31.18
C ARG A 42 7.85 29.73 -32.23
N MET A 43 9.07 30.14 -31.88
CA MET A 43 10.21 30.13 -32.80
C MET A 43 10.94 28.78 -32.83
N ALA A 44 10.92 28.05 -31.72
CA ALA A 44 11.56 26.76 -31.54
C ALA A 44 10.95 25.64 -32.41
N ASN A 45 9.72 25.83 -32.91
CA ASN A 45 9.00 24.90 -33.78
C ASN A 45 8.96 23.45 -33.23
N LEU A 46 8.79 23.33 -31.90
CA LEU A 46 8.71 22.05 -31.19
C LEU A 46 7.36 21.35 -31.37
N VAL A 47 6.32 22.15 -31.57
CA VAL A 47 4.93 21.71 -31.82
C VAL A 47 4.35 22.56 -32.96
N PRO A 48 3.29 22.09 -33.63
CA PRO A 48 2.52 22.94 -34.55
C PRO A 48 2.07 24.23 -33.86
N LYS A 49 2.03 25.35 -34.60
CA LYS A 49 1.68 26.66 -34.02
C LYS A 49 0.26 26.66 -33.43
N GLU A 50 -0.63 25.88 -34.05
CA GLU A 50 -2.03 25.69 -33.66
C GLU A 50 -2.16 24.90 -32.36
N ALA A 51 -1.09 24.23 -31.91
CA ALA A 51 -1.04 23.51 -30.65
C ALA A 51 -0.61 24.40 -29.46
N ILE A 52 -0.28 25.67 -29.69
CA ILE A 52 0.11 26.63 -28.65
C ILE A 52 -1.07 27.54 -28.32
N SER A 53 -1.48 27.53 -27.06
CA SER A 53 -2.50 28.41 -26.48
C SER A 53 -1.90 29.22 -25.32
N VAL A 54 -2.47 30.39 -25.02
CA VAL A 54 -2.02 31.27 -23.93
C VAL A 54 -3.10 31.40 -22.87
N GLY A 55 -2.70 31.27 -21.60
CA GLY A 55 -3.55 31.54 -20.45
C GLY A 55 -3.00 32.70 -19.62
N HIS A 56 -3.83 33.71 -19.37
CA HIS A 56 -3.53 34.86 -18.51
C HIS A 56 -4.56 34.99 -17.39
N VAL A 57 -4.10 35.26 -16.16
CA VAL A 57 -4.99 35.48 -15.01
C VAL A 57 -4.86 36.90 -14.53
N ASN A 58 -5.95 37.67 -14.64
CA ASN A 58 -6.02 39.01 -14.11
C ASN A 58 -6.50 38.97 -12.65
N HIS A 59 -5.57 39.18 -11.72
CA HIS A 59 -5.86 39.12 -10.29
C HIS A 59 -6.70 40.31 -9.77
N GLY A 60 -6.95 41.35 -10.59
CA GLY A 60 -7.82 42.47 -10.26
C GLY A 60 -7.33 43.38 -9.12
N LEU A 61 -6.07 43.22 -8.69
CA LEU A 61 -5.51 43.91 -7.51
C LEU A 61 -4.81 45.24 -7.83
N ARG A 62 -4.47 45.52 -9.09
CA ARG A 62 -3.56 46.61 -9.49
C ARG A 62 -3.92 47.23 -10.83
N GLU A 63 -3.64 48.52 -11.02
CA GLU A 63 -3.84 49.23 -12.30
C GLU A 63 -2.96 48.67 -13.43
N ASN A 64 -1.75 48.21 -13.12
CA ASN A 64 -0.83 47.60 -14.10
C ASN A 64 -1.34 46.27 -14.70
N ALA A 65 -2.25 45.57 -14.00
CA ALA A 65 -2.80 44.30 -14.50
C ALA A 65 -3.59 44.47 -15.81
N VAL A 66 -4.14 45.66 -16.05
CA VAL A 66 -4.85 45.98 -17.31
C VAL A 66 -3.85 46.12 -18.46
N LYS A 67 -2.70 46.76 -18.21
CA LYS A 67 -1.62 46.92 -19.20
C LYS A 67 -0.98 45.57 -19.54
N GLU A 68 -0.69 44.75 -18.53
CA GLU A 68 -0.16 43.39 -18.71
C GLU A 68 -1.08 42.56 -19.61
N GLN A 69 -2.39 42.53 -19.31
CA GLN A 69 -3.37 41.83 -20.12
C GLN A 69 -3.37 42.35 -21.58
N PHE A 70 -3.35 43.67 -21.77
CA PHE A 70 -3.35 44.28 -23.09
C PHE A 70 -2.12 43.87 -23.91
N ILE A 71 -0.92 43.92 -23.33
CA ILE A 71 0.33 43.50 -23.98
C ILE A 71 0.24 42.05 -24.45
N VAL A 72 -0.20 41.14 -23.58
CA VAL A 72 -0.31 39.71 -23.91
C VAL A 72 -1.37 39.47 -24.97
N GLN A 73 -2.51 40.13 -24.86
CA GLN A 73 -3.61 40.02 -25.82
C GLN A 73 -3.18 40.50 -27.21
N THR A 74 -2.59 41.70 -27.32
CA THR A 74 -2.09 42.24 -28.60
C THR A 74 -1.01 41.34 -29.20
N TYR A 75 -0.14 40.74 -28.37
CA TYR A 75 0.83 39.77 -28.85
C TYR A 75 0.16 38.53 -29.44
N CYS A 76 -0.84 37.97 -28.74
CA CYS A 76 -1.57 36.79 -29.23
C CYS A 76 -2.33 37.08 -30.52
N GLU A 77 -3.01 38.24 -30.61
CA GLU A 77 -3.73 38.69 -31.81
C GLU A 77 -2.79 38.87 -33.01
N LYS A 78 -1.60 39.45 -32.80
CA LYS A 78 -0.60 39.66 -33.86
C LYS A 78 -0.12 38.36 -34.50
N TYR A 79 -0.12 37.25 -33.77
CA TYR A 79 0.43 35.97 -34.21
C TYR A 79 -0.60 34.84 -34.28
N ASP A 80 -1.90 35.17 -34.22
CA ASP A 80 -3.03 34.24 -34.30
C ASP A 80 -2.96 33.09 -33.28
N ILE A 81 -2.64 33.44 -32.02
CA ILE A 81 -2.52 32.49 -30.91
C ILE A 81 -3.80 32.53 -30.07
N PRO A 82 -4.46 31.38 -29.79
CA PRO A 82 -5.61 31.33 -28.89
C PRO A 82 -5.28 31.91 -27.51
N PHE A 83 -6.04 32.93 -27.09
CA PHE A 83 -5.85 33.64 -25.83
C PHE A 83 -7.03 33.44 -24.88
N PHE A 84 -6.75 32.92 -23.70
CA PHE A 84 -7.73 32.72 -22.63
C PHE A 84 -7.39 33.61 -21.45
N THR A 85 -8.39 34.34 -20.95
CA THR A 85 -8.25 35.21 -19.78
C THR A 85 -9.43 35.06 -18.83
N GLU A 86 -9.16 35.17 -17.52
CA GLU A 86 -10.18 35.24 -16.48
C GLU A 86 -9.78 36.30 -15.45
N LYS A 87 -10.75 37.14 -15.06
CA LYS A 87 -10.59 38.13 -13.99
C LYS A 87 -11.09 37.53 -12.70
N ILE A 88 -10.23 37.41 -11.69
CA ILE A 88 -10.56 36.70 -10.45
C ILE A 88 -10.28 37.56 -9.23
N ASN A 89 -11.29 37.68 -8.35
CA ASN A 89 -11.17 38.40 -7.08
C ASN A 89 -10.51 37.52 -6.01
N VAL A 90 -9.18 37.63 -5.89
CA VAL A 90 -8.39 36.84 -4.93
C VAL A 90 -8.80 37.10 -3.48
N ASN A 91 -9.22 38.33 -3.14
CA ASN A 91 -9.54 38.70 -1.76
C ASN A 91 -10.78 37.97 -1.23
N GLU A 92 -11.82 37.84 -2.05
CA GLU A 92 -13.02 37.07 -1.69
C GLU A 92 -12.69 35.59 -1.49
N ARG A 93 -11.88 35.02 -2.39
CA ARG A 93 -11.50 33.62 -2.32
C ARG A 93 -10.62 33.33 -1.10
N ALA A 94 -9.72 34.24 -0.74
CA ALA A 94 -8.82 34.08 0.41
C ALA A 94 -9.60 34.01 1.72
N LYS A 95 -10.65 34.83 1.86
CA LYS A 95 -11.58 34.77 3.00
C LYS A 95 -12.29 33.42 3.08
N SER A 96 -12.75 32.90 1.95
CA SER A 96 -13.46 31.60 1.90
C SER A 96 -12.55 30.39 2.20
N LEU A 97 -11.28 30.46 1.80
CA LEU A 97 -10.32 29.36 1.97
C LEU A 97 -9.53 29.46 3.29
N HIS A 98 -9.70 30.54 4.05
CA HIS A 98 -8.91 30.83 5.26
C HIS A 98 -7.38 30.75 5.02
N LYS A 99 -6.92 31.19 3.83
CA LYS A 99 -5.52 31.15 3.40
C LYS A 99 -4.97 32.54 3.11
N GLY A 100 -3.65 32.67 3.08
CA GLY A 100 -2.99 33.90 2.68
C GLY A 100 -3.30 34.30 1.23
N ILE A 101 -3.19 35.59 0.91
CA ILE A 101 -3.52 36.13 -0.42
C ILE A 101 -2.63 35.49 -1.51
N GLU A 102 -1.32 35.34 -1.25
CA GLU A 102 -0.37 34.76 -2.21
C GLU A 102 -0.65 33.26 -2.49
N GLU A 103 -0.94 32.49 -1.42
CA GLU A 103 -1.30 31.07 -1.56
C GLU A 103 -2.63 30.90 -2.30
N THR A 104 -3.61 31.74 -2.00
CA THR A 104 -4.91 31.77 -2.67
C THR A 104 -4.76 32.14 -4.14
N ALA A 105 -3.98 33.18 -4.46
CA ALA A 105 -3.71 33.59 -5.84
C ALA A 105 -3.09 32.44 -6.65
N ARG A 106 -2.21 31.66 -6.02
CA ARG A 106 -1.63 30.46 -6.63
C ARG A 106 -2.68 29.39 -6.88
N ILE A 107 -3.50 29.03 -5.89
CA ILE A 107 -4.55 27.99 -6.03
C ILE A 107 -5.48 28.34 -7.20
N VAL A 108 -6.05 29.53 -7.16
CA VAL A 108 -6.99 30.04 -8.17
C VAL A 108 -6.38 30.05 -9.58
N ARG A 109 -5.10 30.42 -9.68
CA ARG A 109 -4.39 30.43 -10.96
C ARG A 109 -4.29 29.03 -11.57
N TYR A 110 -4.00 28.00 -10.75
CA TYR A 110 -3.95 26.62 -11.24
C TYR A 110 -5.35 26.10 -11.58
N GLU A 111 -6.38 26.40 -10.78
CA GLU A 111 -7.78 26.04 -11.09
C GLU A 111 -8.22 26.56 -12.48
N PHE A 112 -7.86 27.81 -12.80
CA PHE A 112 -8.11 28.40 -14.11
C PHE A 112 -7.39 27.64 -15.24
N PHE A 113 -6.11 27.33 -15.07
CA PHE A 113 -5.35 26.61 -16.08
C PHE A 113 -5.88 25.19 -16.31
N GLU A 114 -6.20 24.47 -15.24
CA GLU A 114 -6.74 23.10 -15.31
C GLU A 114 -8.10 23.08 -16.04
N LYS A 115 -8.95 24.07 -15.81
CA LYS A 115 -10.23 24.25 -16.53
C LYS A 115 -10.03 24.44 -18.03
N ILE A 116 -9.08 25.28 -18.44
CA ILE A 116 -8.77 25.48 -19.87
C ILE A 116 -8.17 24.20 -20.47
N MET A 117 -7.25 23.57 -19.74
CA MET A 117 -6.62 22.36 -20.22
C MET A 117 -7.63 21.26 -20.51
N ALA A 118 -8.59 21.05 -19.61
CA ALA A 118 -9.68 20.11 -19.81
C ALA A 118 -10.57 20.49 -21.02
N LYS A 119 -10.94 21.77 -21.15
CA LYS A 119 -11.83 22.25 -22.21
C LYS A 119 -11.22 22.11 -23.61
N GLU A 120 -9.95 22.48 -23.75
CA GLU A 120 -9.25 22.54 -25.05
C GLU A 120 -8.45 21.24 -25.35
N SER A 121 -8.58 20.23 -24.46
CA SER A 121 -7.82 18.96 -24.52
C SER A 121 -6.30 19.17 -24.57
N ILE A 122 -5.80 20.13 -23.78
CA ILE A 122 -4.38 20.46 -23.65
C ILE A 122 -3.76 19.56 -22.59
N ASN A 123 -2.59 19.01 -22.86
CA ASN A 123 -1.91 18.06 -21.97
C ASN A 123 -0.67 18.64 -21.25
N LYS A 124 -0.19 19.85 -21.62
CA LYS A 124 0.94 20.51 -20.96
C LYS A 124 0.64 21.96 -20.59
N LEU A 125 0.88 22.32 -19.32
CA LEU A 125 0.96 23.71 -18.85
C LEU A 125 2.44 24.14 -18.82
N VAL A 126 2.80 25.19 -19.55
CA VAL A 126 4.17 25.71 -19.60
C VAL A 126 4.30 26.95 -18.73
N LEU A 127 5.28 26.94 -17.81
CA LEU A 127 5.53 28.02 -16.86
C LEU A 127 6.96 28.55 -17.01
N ALA A 128 7.12 29.87 -16.95
CA ALA A 128 8.39 30.56 -17.14
C ALA A 128 9.29 30.63 -15.89
N HIS A 129 9.31 29.56 -15.07
CA HIS A 129 10.26 29.50 -13.96
C HIS A 129 11.68 29.33 -14.50
N HIS A 130 12.63 30.03 -13.90
CA HIS A 130 14.02 30.08 -14.36
C HIS A 130 15.03 29.63 -13.29
N ALA A 131 16.32 29.59 -13.62
CA ALA A 131 17.36 29.08 -12.74
C ALA A 131 17.47 29.86 -11.41
N ASP A 132 17.28 31.18 -11.43
CA ASP A 132 17.29 31.99 -10.22
C ASP A 132 16.11 31.62 -9.29
N ASP A 133 14.92 31.35 -9.84
CA ASP A 133 13.76 30.87 -9.06
C ASP A 133 14.05 29.55 -8.37
N GLN A 134 14.89 28.71 -8.99
CA GLN A 134 15.31 27.44 -8.44
C GLN A 134 16.18 27.65 -7.19
N ILE A 135 17.20 28.51 -7.29
CA ILE A 135 18.09 28.86 -6.19
C ILE A 135 17.29 29.47 -5.03
N GLU A 136 16.44 30.46 -5.33
CA GLU A 136 15.55 31.10 -4.36
C GLU A 136 14.71 30.06 -3.63
N THR A 137 14.07 29.15 -4.37
CA THR A 137 13.19 28.12 -3.82
C THR A 137 13.94 27.16 -2.91
N ILE A 138 15.12 26.70 -3.31
CA ILE A 138 15.94 25.76 -2.54
C ILE A 138 16.37 26.42 -1.21
N LEU A 139 16.92 27.63 -1.27
CA LEU A 139 17.38 28.35 -0.07
C LEU A 139 16.22 28.67 0.88
N MET A 140 15.10 29.17 0.36
CA MET A 140 13.92 29.45 1.17
C MET A 140 13.39 28.20 1.89
N ARG A 141 13.40 27.03 1.22
CA ARG A 141 12.91 25.78 1.82
C ARG A 141 13.88 25.20 2.85
N LEU A 142 15.19 25.35 2.62
CA LEU A 142 16.23 25.00 3.59
C LEU A 142 16.07 25.81 4.88
N VAL A 143 15.92 27.14 4.78
CA VAL A 143 15.76 28.02 5.95
C VAL A 143 14.43 27.78 6.69
N ARG A 144 13.35 27.44 5.97
CA ARG A 144 12.06 27.09 6.59
C ARG A 144 12.05 25.73 7.28
N GLY A 145 13.10 24.92 7.15
CA GLY A 145 13.15 23.57 7.73
C GLY A 145 12.17 22.60 7.07
N SER A 146 11.89 22.78 5.78
CA SER A 146 11.00 21.88 5.02
C SER A 146 11.56 20.45 5.04
N SER A 147 10.69 19.44 5.03
CA SER A 147 11.10 18.03 5.00
C SER A 147 11.91 17.71 3.73
N SER A 148 12.58 16.55 3.69
CA SER A 148 13.50 16.15 2.61
C SER A 148 12.94 16.25 1.18
N ILE A 149 11.61 16.18 0.99
CA ILE A 149 10.93 16.40 -0.32
C ILE A 149 11.11 17.84 -0.81
N GLY A 150 11.13 18.78 0.13
CA GLY A 150 11.17 20.20 -0.16
C GLY A 150 12.52 20.66 -0.72
N TRP A 151 13.62 19.98 -0.44
CA TRP A 151 14.94 20.48 -0.80
C TRP A 151 15.24 20.38 -2.29
N SER A 152 14.60 19.47 -3.01
CA SER A 152 14.83 19.25 -4.44
C SER A 152 14.32 20.41 -5.33
N GLY A 153 13.81 21.49 -4.74
CA GLY A 153 13.44 22.71 -5.46
C GLY A 153 12.19 22.56 -6.33
N ILE A 154 12.22 23.23 -7.48
CA ILE A 154 11.22 23.25 -8.53
C ILE A 154 11.52 22.14 -9.52
N GLN A 155 10.55 21.24 -9.73
CA GLN A 155 10.70 20.13 -10.67
C GLN A 155 10.55 20.60 -12.13
N PRO A 156 11.34 20.07 -13.08
CA PRO A 156 11.20 20.39 -14.51
C PRO A 156 9.83 20.02 -15.06
N LYS A 157 9.32 18.84 -14.67
CA LYS A 157 8.04 18.25 -15.07
C LYS A 157 7.30 17.79 -13.81
N ARG A 158 6.04 18.18 -13.65
CA ARG A 158 5.21 17.80 -12.49
C ARG A 158 3.82 17.38 -12.95
N SER A 159 3.34 16.24 -12.48
CA SER A 159 1.96 15.79 -12.75
C SER A 159 0.92 16.75 -12.14
N MET A 160 -0.20 16.90 -12.82
CA MET A 160 -1.36 17.69 -12.41
C MET A 160 -2.65 17.14 -13.00
N GLN A 161 -3.79 17.67 -12.57
CA GLN A 161 -5.08 17.24 -13.12
C GLN A 161 -5.15 17.59 -14.62
N GLY A 162 -5.35 16.58 -15.47
CA GLY A 162 -5.46 16.77 -16.91
C GLY A 162 -4.14 16.85 -17.69
N GLY A 163 -2.97 16.69 -17.04
CA GLY A 163 -1.69 16.69 -17.77
C GLY A 163 -0.45 16.94 -16.90
N TYR A 164 0.51 17.69 -17.45
CA TYR A 164 1.77 18.02 -16.77
C TYR A 164 2.05 19.52 -16.78
N ALA A 165 2.57 20.05 -15.66
CA ALA A 165 3.22 21.35 -15.63
C ALA A 165 4.71 21.22 -15.92
N ILE A 166 5.18 21.91 -16.95
CA ILE A 166 6.57 21.89 -17.43
C ILE A 166 7.22 23.28 -17.33
N ARG A 167 8.55 23.30 -17.14
CA ARG A 167 9.33 24.52 -16.92
C ARG A 167 10.64 24.51 -17.74
N PRO A 168 10.58 24.85 -19.04
CA PRO A 168 11.74 24.78 -19.92
C PRO A 168 12.88 25.73 -19.56
N PHE A 169 12.58 26.84 -18.88
CA PHE A 169 13.56 27.90 -18.60
C PHE A 169 14.39 27.67 -17.32
N LEU A 170 14.23 26.55 -16.62
CA LEU A 170 14.98 26.27 -15.39
C LEU A 170 16.51 26.19 -15.58
N THR A 171 16.99 26.06 -16.82
CA THR A 171 18.42 26.01 -17.15
C THR A 171 19.02 27.39 -17.49
N ILE A 172 18.20 28.46 -17.56
CA ILE A 172 18.65 29.82 -17.91
C ILE A 172 18.36 30.80 -16.79
N THR A 173 19.18 31.84 -16.68
CA THR A 173 19.12 32.86 -15.64
C THR A 173 18.18 34.01 -16.02
N LYS A 174 17.80 34.82 -15.03
CA LYS A 174 17.00 36.03 -15.28
C LYS A 174 17.69 37.01 -16.22
N SER A 175 19.00 37.19 -16.07
CA SER A 175 19.80 38.09 -16.92
C SER A 175 19.78 37.66 -18.38
N GLU A 176 19.93 36.35 -18.65
CA GLU A 176 19.87 35.78 -20.00
C GLU A 176 18.47 35.94 -20.63
N ILE A 177 17.41 35.81 -19.83
CA ILE A 177 16.03 36.06 -20.29
C ILE A 177 15.85 37.53 -20.70
N ILE A 178 16.37 38.48 -19.92
CA ILE A 178 16.28 39.91 -20.25
C ILE A 178 17.10 40.22 -21.51
N GLU A 179 18.30 39.66 -21.65
CA GLU A 179 19.11 39.81 -22.86
C GLU A 179 18.36 39.28 -24.10
N TYR A 180 17.76 38.09 -24.00
CA TYR A 180 16.93 37.52 -25.06
C TYR A 180 15.71 38.40 -25.39
N ALA A 181 15.01 38.90 -24.38
CA ALA A 181 13.85 39.76 -24.58
C ALA A 181 14.21 41.08 -25.27
N ASN A 182 15.32 41.70 -24.88
CA ASN A 182 15.83 42.93 -25.50
C ASN A 182 16.28 42.68 -26.95
N LYS A 183 17.00 41.58 -27.20
CA LYS A 183 17.46 41.19 -28.54
C LYS A 183 16.33 40.98 -29.54
N HIS A 184 15.19 40.46 -29.07
CA HIS A 184 13.99 40.23 -29.88
C HIS A 184 12.96 41.35 -29.77
N GLU A 185 13.31 42.49 -29.17
CA GLU A 185 12.45 43.68 -29.02
C GLU A 185 11.07 43.34 -28.43
N LEU A 186 11.03 42.46 -27.44
CA LEU A 186 9.79 42.05 -26.80
C LEU A 186 9.28 43.16 -25.88
N ALA A 187 8.05 43.61 -26.10
CA ALA A 187 7.36 44.53 -25.20
C ALA A 187 6.87 43.77 -23.96
N TYR A 188 7.37 44.13 -22.77
CA TYR A 188 6.96 43.57 -21.49
C TYR A 188 6.85 44.66 -20.42
N GLU A 189 6.06 44.40 -19.37
CA GLU A 189 5.95 45.30 -18.21
C GLU A 189 6.79 44.76 -17.04
N ILE A 190 7.53 45.63 -16.36
CA ILE A 190 8.24 45.29 -15.11
C ILE A 190 7.37 45.74 -13.94
N ASP A 191 6.96 44.79 -13.11
CA ASP A 191 6.20 45.06 -11.90
C ASP A 191 7.12 45.55 -10.77
N GLU A 192 6.94 46.81 -10.34
CA GLU A 192 7.72 47.47 -9.28
C GLU A 192 7.62 46.75 -7.91
N SER A 193 6.56 46.00 -7.67
CA SER A 193 6.41 45.24 -6.42
C SER A 193 7.39 44.07 -6.29
N ASN A 194 8.03 43.66 -7.39
CA ASN A 194 9.10 42.66 -7.41
C ASN A 194 10.35 43.11 -6.64
N TYR A 195 10.48 44.40 -6.34
CA TYR A 195 11.58 44.98 -5.58
C TYR A 195 11.23 45.25 -4.11
N ASN A 196 10.02 44.90 -3.66
CA ASN A 196 9.60 45.16 -2.28
C ASN A 196 10.31 44.21 -1.29
N PRO A 197 11.13 44.71 -0.35
CA PRO A 197 11.93 43.88 0.56
C PRO A 197 11.09 43.20 1.66
N GLN A 198 9.80 43.55 1.81
CA GLN A 198 8.91 42.86 2.75
C GLN A 198 8.72 41.38 2.38
N TYR A 199 8.74 41.07 1.08
CA TYR A 199 8.63 39.70 0.61
C TYR A 199 9.95 38.95 0.76
N THR A 200 9.89 37.79 1.43
CA THR A 200 11.09 36.98 1.71
C THR A 200 11.84 36.61 0.44
N ARG A 201 11.12 36.27 -0.63
CA ARG A 201 11.70 35.89 -1.91
C ARG A 201 12.54 37.02 -2.54
N ASN A 202 12.06 38.25 -2.46
CA ASN A 202 12.75 39.42 -3.01
C ASN A 202 14.08 39.66 -2.28
N ARG A 203 14.14 39.45 -0.95
CA ARG A 203 15.42 39.54 -0.21
C ARG A 203 16.44 38.51 -0.67
N TYR A 204 16.03 37.28 -0.97
CA TYR A 204 16.94 36.28 -1.54
C TYR A 204 17.46 36.71 -2.92
N ARG A 205 16.59 37.28 -3.76
CA ARG A 205 16.95 37.76 -5.10
C ARG A 205 17.91 38.94 -5.09
N GLU A 206 17.68 39.93 -4.23
CA GLU A 206 18.43 41.19 -4.22
C GLU A 206 19.70 41.13 -3.37
N GLU A 207 19.73 40.33 -2.30
CA GLU A 207 20.87 40.31 -1.36
C GLU A 207 21.68 39.01 -1.45
N VAL A 208 21.02 37.85 -1.52
CA VAL A 208 21.68 36.54 -1.38
C VAL A 208 22.21 36.02 -2.72
N LEU A 209 21.38 36.05 -3.76
CA LEU A 209 21.75 35.54 -5.07
C LEU A 209 22.94 36.30 -5.71
N PRO A 210 23.02 37.65 -5.64
CA PRO A 210 24.17 38.36 -6.19
C PRO A 210 25.47 38.04 -5.44
N PHE A 211 25.38 37.86 -4.12
CA PHE A 211 26.51 37.41 -3.32
C PHE A 211 27.01 36.02 -3.79
N LEU A 212 26.10 35.05 -3.92
CA LEU A 212 26.47 33.70 -4.37
C LEU A 212 27.03 33.70 -5.81
N THR A 213 26.47 34.52 -6.69
CA THR A 213 26.93 34.66 -8.08
C THR A 213 28.32 35.28 -8.14
N LYS A 214 28.63 36.23 -7.24
CA LYS A 214 29.97 36.80 -7.10
C LYS A 214 31.00 35.77 -6.61
N GLU A 215 30.61 34.92 -5.66
CA GLU A 215 31.47 33.84 -5.17
C GLU A 215 31.73 32.77 -6.25
N ASN A 216 30.72 32.43 -7.04
CA ASN A 216 30.87 31.51 -8.17
C ASN A 216 29.87 31.85 -9.30
N PRO A 217 30.34 32.33 -10.46
CA PRO A 217 29.49 32.64 -11.61
C PRO A 217 28.69 31.43 -12.14
N ALA A 218 29.15 30.20 -11.87
CA ALA A 218 28.47 28.96 -12.25
C ALA A 218 27.51 28.44 -11.16
N VAL A 219 27.13 29.26 -10.17
CA VAL A 219 26.24 28.87 -9.06
C VAL A 219 24.95 28.21 -9.55
N TYR A 220 24.33 28.73 -10.62
CA TYR A 220 23.08 28.17 -11.15
C TYR A 220 23.24 26.72 -11.63
N ASN A 221 24.33 26.39 -12.33
CA ASN A 221 24.64 25.02 -12.76
C ASN A 221 24.78 24.07 -11.56
N HIS A 222 25.37 24.55 -10.46
CA HIS A 222 25.53 23.74 -9.26
C HIS A 222 24.19 23.49 -8.54
N PHE A 223 23.31 24.48 -8.49
CA PHE A 223 21.96 24.32 -7.93
C PHE A 223 21.04 23.50 -8.82
N GLU A 224 21.17 23.60 -10.14
CA GLU A 224 20.50 22.72 -11.11
C GLU A 224 20.90 21.26 -10.87
N ARG A 225 22.21 20.96 -10.89
CA ARG A 225 22.72 19.62 -10.60
C ARG A 225 22.28 19.10 -9.22
N PHE A 226 22.36 19.94 -8.19
CA PHE A 226 21.89 19.57 -6.84
C PHE A 226 20.40 19.22 -6.84
N SER A 227 19.57 19.99 -7.53
CA SER A 227 18.14 19.73 -7.64
C SER A 227 17.87 18.41 -8.35
N GLU A 228 18.57 18.12 -9.45
CA GLU A 228 18.44 16.86 -10.19
C GLU A 228 18.83 15.65 -9.35
N GLU A 229 20.07 15.63 -8.84
CA GLU A 229 20.59 14.52 -8.02
C GLU A 229 19.70 14.28 -6.79
N THR A 230 19.28 15.34 -6.10
CA THR A 230 18.40 15.22 -4.92
C THR A 230 17.00 14.73 -5.31
N SER A 231 16.49 15.06 -6.50
CA SER A 231 15.18 14.60 -6.97
C SER A 231 15.20 13.12 -7.30
N GLU A 232 16.26 12.65 -7.97
CA GLU A 232 16.45 11.25 -8.33
C GLU A 232 16.60 10.36 -7.09
N ASP A 233 17.49 10.75 -6.17
CA ASP A 233 17.68 10.07 -4.88
C ASP A 233 16.38 10.02 -4.08
N PHE A 234 15.63 11.13 -4.10
CA PHE A 234 14.38 11.22 -3.38
C PHE A 234 13.32 10.28 -3.97
N GLN A 235 13.15 10.27 -5.29
CA GLN A 235 12.20 9.40 -5.97
C GLN A 235 12.52 7.92 -5.70
N PHE A 236 13.78 7.53 -5.84
CA PHE A 236 14.22 6.16 -5.55
C PHE A 236 13.90 5.74 -4.10
N LEU A 237 14.18 6.60 -3.12
CA LEU A 237 13.88 6.31 -1.72
C LEU A 237 12.37 6.31 -1.42
N GLU A 238 11.57 7.10 -2.12
CA GLU A 238 10.11 7.07 -2.02
C GLU A 238 9.54 5.75 -2.58
N ASP A 239 10.06 5.27 -3.70
CA ASP A 239 9.65 3.99 -4.30
C ASP A 239 9.96 2.81 -3.38
N LEU A 240 11.18 2.76 -2.81
CA LEU A 240 11.53 1.76 -1.80
C LEU A 240 10.63 1.85 -0.55
N ALA A 241 10.28 3.06 -0.11
CA ALA A 241 9.43 3.24 1.06
C ALA A 241 7.99 2.75 0.79
N ASN A 242 7.48 3.00 -0.42
CA ASN A 242 6.19 2.49 -0.87
C ASN A 242 6.17 0.97 -0.94
N GLU A 243 7.22 0.34 -1.47
CA GLU A 243 7.35 -1.12 -1.45
C GLU A 243 7.38 -1.68 -0.04
N LEU A 244 8.14 -1.02 0.85
CA LEU A 244 8.22 -1.43 2.25
C LEU A 244 6.85 -1.37 2.92
N LEU A 245 6.06 -0.31 2.69
CA LEU A 245 4.70 -0.22 3.21
C LEU A 245 3.81 -1.30 2.60
N LYS A 246 3.82 -1.52 1.28
CA LYS A 246 3.00 -2.55 0.62
C LYS A 246 3.22 -3.93 1.23
N LYS A 247 4.45 -4.27 1.60
CA LYS A 247 4.80 -5.58 2.21
C LYS A 247 4.33 -5.71 3.67
N ASN A 248 4.25 -4.62 4.42
CA ASN A 248 4.07 -4.65 5.88
C ASN A 248 2.74 -4.05 6.36
N LEU A 249 1.93 -3.48 5.48
CA LEU A 249 0.72 -2.76 5.85
C LEU A 249 -0.53 -3.63 5.64
N ILE A 250 -1.31 -3.79 6.71
CA ILE A 250 -2.62 -4.43 6.69
C ILE A 250 -3.68 -3.35 6.91
N LYS A 251 -4.63 -3.23 5.98
CA LYS A 251 -5.71 -2.24 6.05
C LYS A 251 -7.02 -2.92 6.43
N ASN A 252 -7.67 -2.41 7.48
CA ASN A 252 -9.03 -2.78 7.86
C ASN A 252 -9.93 -1.53 7.83
N VAL A 253 -11.25 -1.71 7.82
CA VAL A 253 -12.23 -0.62 7.73
C VAL A 253 -12.06 0.44 8.82
N GLU A 254 -11.68 0.02 10.04
CA GLU A 254 -11.58 0.92 11.20
C GLU A 254 -10.13 1.22 11.64
N GLN A 255 -9.15 0.46 11.15
CA GLN A 255 -7.77 0.57 11.60
C GLN A 255 -6.76 0.19 10.51
N THR A 256 -5.60 0.83 10.54
CA THR A 256 -4.45 0.45 9.71
C THR A 256 -3.36 -0.13 10.62
N THR A 257 -2.82 -1.29 10.27
CA THR A 257 -1.79 -1.98 11.06
C THR A 257 -0.51 -2.11 10.26
N LEU A 258 0.61 -1.75 10.87
CA LEU A 258 1.96 -1.93 10.33
C LEU A 258 2.66 -3.06 11.09
N LEU A 259 3.07 -4.09 10.35
CA LEU A 259 3.88 -5.20 10.86
C LEU A 259 5.34 -4.76 11.05
N LEU A 260 5.89 -4.98 12.24
CA LEU A 260 7.24 -4.54 12.61
C LEU A 260 8.33 -5.58 12.33
N SER A 261 7.98 -6.83 12.02
CA SER A 261 8.92 -7.95 11.86
C SER A 261 9.99 -7.69 10.81
N SER A 262 9.59 -7.26 9.60
CA SER A 262 10.51 -6.82 8.54
C SER A 262 10.83 -5.34 8.65
N PHE A 263 9.85 -4.50 9.00
CA PHE A 263 10.00 -3.04 9.01
C PHE A 263 11.10 -2.54 9.97
N LYS A 264 11.24 -3.15 11.15
CA LYS A 264 12.21 -2.70 12.18
C LYS A 264 13.67 -2.86 11.72
N ASN A 265 13.94 -3.85 10.86
CA ASN A 265 15.28 -4.18 10.40
C ASN A 265 15.76 -3.32 9.23
N GLU A 266 14.86 -2.54 8.63
CA GLU A 266 15.19 -1.66 7.52
C GLU A 266 15.98 -0.42 7.97
N ALA A 267 16.64 0.24 7.02
CA ALA A 267 17.41 1.45 7.33
C ALA A 267 16.50 2.57 7.86
N ASN A 268 16.98 3.30 8.88
CA ASN A 268 16.26 4.43 9.49
C ASN A 268 15.74 5.49 8.48
N PRO A 269 16.48 5.86 7.40
CA PRO A 269 15.94 6.75 6.38
C PRO A 269 14.68 6.21 5.71
N LEU A 270 14.64 4.90 5.44
CA LEU A 270 13.50 4.24 4.80
C LEU A 270 12.31 4.16 5.76
N GLN A 271 12.55 3.81 7.02
CA GLN A 271 11.52 3.82 8.07
C GLN A 271 10.89 5.22 8.21
N ARG A 272 11.70 6.28 8.27
CA ARG A 272 11.22 7.68 8.32
C ARG A 272 10.31 8.03 7.16
N ARG A 273 10.73 7.71 5.93
CA ARG A 273 9.95 8.00 4.73
C ARG A 273 8.64 7.20 4.70
N ALA A 274 8.70 5.91 5.02
CA ALA A 274 7.52 5.04 5.07
C ALA A 274 6.50 5.53 6.11
N ILE A 275 6.92 5.91 7.31
CA ILE A 275 6.00 6.49 8.32
C ILE A 275 5.41 7.81 7.83
N HIS A 276 6.21 8.67 7.19
CA HIS A 276 5.71 9.93 6.63
C HIS A 276 4.63 9.69 5.56
N LEU A 277 4.87 8.76 4.62
CA LEU A 277 3.91 8.38 3.58
C LEU A 277 2.64 7.78 4.17
N LEU A 278 2.77 6.90 5.16
CA LEU A 278 1.63 6.31 5.86
C LEU A 278 0.76 7.38 6.54
N LEU A 279 1.38 8.33 7.25
CA LEU A 279 0.64 9.42 7.87
C LEU A 279 -0.03 10.30 6.80
N ARG A 280 0.68 10.63 5.71
CA ARG A 280 0.10 11.41 4.60
C ARG A 280 -1.14 10.73 4.02
N TYR A 281 -1.09 9.42 3.84
CA TYR A 281 -2.25 8.60 3.44
C TYR A 281 -3.39 8.66 4.46
N LEU A 282 -3.10 8.49 5.76
CA LEU A 282 -4.12 8.51 6.83
C LEU A 282 -4.81 9.87 7.01
N TYR A 283 -4.11 10.98 6.72
CA TYR A 283 -4.65 12.33 6.82
C TYR A 283 -5.24 12.85 5.50
N ASN A 284 -5.46 11.99 4.49
CA ASN A 284 -5.95 12.37 3.16
C ASN A 284 -5.12 13.51 2.55
N GLU A 285 -3.79 13.36 2.56
CA GLU A 285 -2.83 14.32 2.00
C GLU A 285 -2.72 15.68 2.76
N ASP A 286 -3.54 15.92 3.78
CA ASP A 286 -3.40 17.08 4.68
C ASP A 286 -2.30 16.84 5.73
N ALA A 287 -1.06 16.83 5.27
CA ALA A 287 0.14 16.64 6.10
C ALA A 287 0.57 17.90 6.86
N SER A 288 -0.17 19.01 6.76
CA SER A 288 0.16 20.29 7.41
C SER A 288 0.29 20.19 8.93
N LEU A 289 -0.37 19.19 9.53
CA LEU A 289 -0.38 18.92 10.97
C LEU A 289 0.71 17.94 11.43
N ILE A 290 1.42 17.29 10.51
CA ILE A 290 2.42 16.26 10.83
C ILE A 290 3.81 16.87 10.82
N THR A 291 4.44 16.94 11.99
CA THR A 291 5.79 17.45 12.16
C THR A 291 6.83 16.32 12.12
N ALA A 292 8.09 16.68 11.90
CA ALA A 292 9.23 15.76 12.02
C ALA A 292 9.29 15.10 13.42
N ASN A 293 8.86 15.80 14.46
CA ASN A 293 8.82 15.28 15.82
C ASN A 293 7.84 14.10 15.96
N HIS A 294 6.67 14.15 15.32
CA HIS A 294 5.71 13.04 15.34
C HIS A 294 6.31 11.77 14.73
N ILE A 295 6.98 11.90 13.58
CA ILE A 295 7.65 10.77 12.90
C ILE A 295 8.75 10.20 13.80
N TYR A 296 9.54 11.08 14.42
CA TYR A 296 10.60 10.67 15.34
C TYR A 296 10.06 9.89 16.54
N GLN A 297 8.98 10.36 17.18
CA GLN A 297 8.33 9.67 18.30
C GLN A 297 7.82 8.28 17.90
N ILE A 298 7.25 8.11 16.70
CA ILE A 298 6.83 6.80 16.19
C ILE A 298 8.04 5.88 16.00
N ILE A 299 9.14 6.38 15.45
CA ILE A 299 10.35 5.57 15.26
C ILE A 299 10.97 5.16 16.59
N GLN A 300 11.05 6.07 17.56
CA GLN A 300 11.48 5.71 18.92
C GLN A 300 10.57 4.65 19.53
N MET A 301 9.27 4.76 19.30
CA MET A 301 8.28 3.78 19.73
C MET A 301 8.50 2.41 19.06
N ILE A 302 8.89 2.34 17.79
CA ILE A 302 9.26 1.10 17.06
C ILE A 302 10.56 0.50 17.61
N GLN A 303 11.55 1.33 17.88
CA GLN A 303 12.89 0.89 18.30
C GLN A 303 12.96 0.48 19.77
N SER A 304 12.07 1.02 20.62
CA SER A 304 12.07 0.73 22.06
C SER A 304 11.93 -0.76 22.39
N ASP A 305 12.46 -1.18 23.54
CA ASP A 305 12.30 -2.56 24.04
C ASP A 305 10.94 -2.79 24.68
N ASN A 306 10.16 -1.74 24.91
CA ASN A 306 8.82 -1.86 25.48
C ASN A 306 7.84 -2.38 24.41
N PRO A 307 7.28 -3.60 24.57
CA PRO A 307 6.36 -4.19 23.60
C PRO A 307 4.99 -3.52 23.60
N SER A 308 4.71 -2.57 24.49
CA SER A 308 3.42 -1.91 24.57
C SER A 308 3.56 -0.43 24.92
N SER A 309 3.24 0.42 23.95
CA SER A 309 3.27 1.88 24.07
C SER A 309 2.15 2.50 23.24
N SER A 310 1.87 3.78 23.48
CA SER A 310 0.81 4.53 22.80
C SER A 310 1.26 5.96 22.60
N LEU A 311 0.92 6.54 21.46
CA LEU A 311 1.16 7.92 21.10
C LEU A 311 -0.13 8.53 20.54
N ASN A 312 -0.43 9.77 20.92
CA ASN A 312 -1.54 10.54 20.36
C ASN A 312 -1.00 11.52 19.33
N LEU A 313 -1.65 11.59 18.18
CA LEU A 313 -1.37 12.47 17.07
C LEU A 313 -2.56 13.41 16.81
N PRO A 314 -2.39 14.47 16.01
CA PRO A 314 -3.47 15.41 15.68
C PRO A 314 -4.74 14.75 15.11
N LYS A 315 -5.88 15.45 15.15
CA LYS A 315 -7.20 14.91 14.74
C LYS A 315 -7.59 13.58 15.42
N LYS A 316 -7.14 13.35 16.65
CA LYS A 316 -7.42 12.14 17.45
C LYS A 316 -6.94 10.82 16.83
N LEU A 317 -5.87 10.85 16.03
CA LEU A 317 -5.20 9.63 15.60
C LEU A 317 -4.40 9.06 16.77
N VAL A 318 -4.63 7.80 17.11
CA VAL A 318 -3.89 7.09 18.15
C VAL A 318 -3.03 6.01 17.51
N VAL A 319 -1.74 6.04 17.82
CA VAL A 319 -0.77 5.02 17.41
C VAL A 319 -0.48 4.13 18.60
N LYS A 320 -0.69 2.82 18.49
CA LYS A 320 -0.47 1.85 19.57
C LYS A 320 0.45 0.75 19.12
N ARG A 321 1.45 0.42 19.93
CA ARG A 321 2.32 -0.73 19.70
C ARG A 321 1.80 -1.90 20.51
N SER A 322 1.68 -3.04 19.84
CA SER A 322 1.34 -4.33 20.43
C SER A 322 2.35 -5.35 19.93
N TYR A 323 3.40 -5.60 20.72
CA TYR A 323 4.53 -6.46 20.36
C TYR A 323 5.15 -6.09 19.00
N ASN A 324 4.86 -6.90 17.97
CA ASN A 324 5.38 -6.77 16.60
C ASN A 324 4.43 -6.01 15.67
N GLU A 325 3.43 -5.33 16.21
CA GLU A 325 2.43 -4.59 15.43
C GLU A 325 2.32 -3.15 15.92
N LEU A 326 2.08 -2.25 14.97
CA LEU A 326 1.78 -0.85 15.23
C LEU A 326 0.43 -0.50 14.60
N HIS A 327 -0.55 -0.20 15.44
CA HIS A 327 -1.92 0.09 15.02
C HIS A 327 -2.17 1.60 14.98
N PHE A 328 -2.80 2.04 13.91
CA PHE A 328 -3.19 3.42 13.65
C PHE A 328 -4.71 3.46 13.55
N GLN A 329 -5.34 4.21 14.46
CA GLN A 329 -6.79 4.31 14.54
C GLN A 329 -7.22 5.74 14.88
N PHE A 330 -8.20 6.26 14.14
CA PHE A 330 -8.87 7.51 14.50
C PHE A 330 -10.01 7.21 15.49
N GLY A 331 -10.08 7.96 16.59
CA GLY A 331 -11.20 7.89 17.53
C GLY A 331 -10.80 7.78 18.99
N ASP A 332 -11.81 7.89 19.85
CA ASP A 332 -11.62 7.84 21.30
C ASP A 332 -11.39 6.39 21.77
N ARG A 333 -10.56 6.25 22.81
CA ARG A 333 -10.23 4.96 23.43
C ARG A 333 -11.50 4.38 24.07
N GLN A 334 -12.15 3.40 23.43
CA GLN A 334 -13.24 2.67 24.08
C GLN A 334 -12.71 1.91 25.30
N ALA A 335 -13.31 2.14 26.45
CA ALA A 335 -13.07 1.34 27.64
C ALA A 335 -13.63 -0.08 27.40
N PRO A 336 -12.97 -1.14 27.93
CA PRO A 336 -13.51 -2.48 27.87
C PRO A 336 -14.89 -2.50 28.56
N ALA A 337 -15.88 -3.13 27.93
CA ALA A 337 -17.20 -3.27 28.52
C ALA A 337 -17.09 -4.15 29.79
N GLU A 338 -17.59 -3.64 30.91
CA GLU A 338 -17.73 -4.43 32.13
C GLU A 338 -18.85 -5.46 31.94
N PHE A 339 -18.58 -6.72 32.29
CA PHE A 339 -19.54 -7.81 32.26
C PHE A 339 -19.46 -8.65 33.53
N TYR A 340 -20.62 -9.11 33.97
CA TYR A 340 -20.83 -9.95 35.15
C TYR A 340 -22.00 -10.89 34.89
N HIS A 341 -21.73 -12.19 34.86
CA HIS A 341 -22.71 -13.23 34.60
C HIS A 341 -22.70 -14.27 35.71
N GLN A 342 -23.88 -14.74 36.11
CA GLN A 342 -24.03 -15.88 37.01
C GLN A 342 -24.30 -17.13 36.17
N LEU A 343 -23.61 -18.23 36.47
CA LEU A 343 -23.73 -19.51 35.79
C LEU A 343 -24.19 -20.58 36.80
N GLY A 344 -25.47 -20.97 36.68
CA GLY A 344 -26.10 -21.98 37.51
C GLY A 344 -25.79 -23.43 37.08
N LEU A 345 -26.28 -24.40 37.85
CA LEU A 345 -26.17 -25.82 37.47
C LEU A 345 -27.09 -26.13 36.29
N ASN A 346 -26.55 -26.83 35.27
CA ASN A 346 -27.22 -27.13 34.00
C ASN A 346 -27.52 -25.90 33.12
N ASP A 347 -26.91 -24.77 33.45
CA ASP A 347 -27.12 -23.50 32.77
C ASP A 347 -26.13 -23.29 31.61
N ARG A 348 -26.47 -22.35 30.72
CA ARG A 348 -25.63 -21.88 29.61
C ARG A 348 -25.71 -20.37 29.55
N ILE A 349 -24.55 -19.70 29.60
CA ILE A 349 -24.45 -18.26 29.33
C ILE A 349 -23.71 -18.03 28.02
N GLU A 350 -24.06 -16.95 27.33
CA GLU A 350 -23.33 -16.40 26.20
C GLU A 350 -22.60 -15.13 26.64
N LEU A 351 -21.35 -15.00 26.22
CA LEU A 351 -20.49 -13.86 26.53
C LEU A 351 -20.43 -12.92 25.33
N GLU A 352 -20.03 -11.69 25.59
CA GLU A 352 -19.94 -10.58 24.64
C GLU A 352 -18.97 -10.89 23.48
N ASN A 353 -17.99 -11.76 23.72
CA ASN A 353 -17.05 -12.25 22.71
C ASN A 353 -17.59 -13.45 21.90
N LYS A 354 -18.91 -13.66 21.88
CA LYS A 354 -19.63 -14.78 21.25
C LYS A 354 -19.20 -16.16 21.79
N ALA A 355 -18.48 -16.23 22.91
CA ALA A 355 -18.25 -17.50 23.58
C ALA A 355 -19.47 -17.94 24.38
N SER A 356 -19.60 -19.23 24.63
CA SER A 356 -20.59 -19.77 25.57
C SER A 356 -19.91 -20.62 26.64
N LEU A 357 -20.40 -20.44 27.86
CA LEU A 357 -20.00 -21.23 29.02
C LEU A 357 -21.18 -22.10 29.44
N ARG A 358 -20.89 -23.35 29.79
CA ARG A 358 -21.90 -24.32 30.22
C ARG A 358 -21.42 -25.08 31.44
N LEU A 359 -22.26 -25.17 32.46
CA LEU A 359 -21.99 -25.92 33.68
C LEU A 359 -22.96 -27.08 33.78
N LYS A 360 -22.48 -28.31 33.95
CA LYS A 360 -23.32 -29.50 34.11
C LYS A 360 -22.88 -30.37 35.27
N LEU A 361 -23.84 -31.09 35.84
CA LEU A 361 -23.52 -32.21 36.72
C LEU A 361 -22.91 -33.34 35.90
N LYS A 362 -21.84 -33.93 36.41
CA LYS A 362 -21.14 -35.02 35.77
C LYS A 362 -21.83 -36.37 36.06
N SER A 363 -22.12 -37.14 35.00
CA SER A 363 -22.74 -38.47 35.10
C SER A 363 -21.94 -39.62 34.46
N SER A 364 -20.89 -39.34 33.66
CA SER A 364 -20.07 -40.35 32.97
C SER A 364 -18.63 -39.88 32.73
N VAL A 365 -17.70 -40.79 32.40
CA VAL A 365 -16.30 -40.46 32.03
C VAL A 365 -16.31 -39.55 30.80
N VAL A 366 -15.59 -38.43 30.83
CA VAL A 366 -15.43 -37.55 29.64
C VAL A 366 -14.00 -37.04 29.64
N GLN A 367 -13.35 -37.06 28.48
CA GLN A 367 -12.09 -36.37 28.27
C GLN A 367 -12.34 -34.86 28.20
N THR A 368 -11.68 -34.10 29.06
CA THR A 368 -11.58 -32.65 28.90
C THR A 368 -10.45 -32.40 27.89
N ASN A 369 -10.80 -32.11 26.63
CA ASN A 369 -9.81 -31.78 25.60
C ASN A 369 -9.09 -30.47 26.00
N GLY A 370 -7.88 -30.59 26.55
CA GLY A 370 -6.97 -29.48 26.82
C GLY A 370 -7.52 -28.39 27.76
N LEU A 371 -7.40 -27.13 27.33
CA LEU A 371 -7.73 -25.93 28.11
C LEU A 371 -9.21 -25.48 28.01
N ASN A 372 -10.08 -26.22 27.31
CA ASN A 372 -11.47 -25.81 27.00
C ASN A 372 -12.53 -26.34 27.99
N GLY A 373 -12.11 -27.05 29.04
CA GLY A 373 -13.01 -27.47 30.10
C GLY A 373 -12.28 -27.82 31.38
N MET A 374 -12.95 -27.69 32.51
CA MET A 374 -12.42 -27.94 33.84
C MET A 374 -13.39 -28.84 34.63
N LEU A 375 -12.84 -29.77 35.40
CA LEU A 375 -13.59 -30.65 36.29
C LEU A 375 -13.43 -30.16 37.73
N LEU A 376 -14.55 -29.99 38.41
CA LEU A 376 -14.62 -29.43 39.76
C LEU A 376 -15.28 -30.44 40.70
N ASP A 377 -14.73 -30.62 41.90
CA ASP A 377 -15.38 -31.39 42.96
C ASP A 377 -16.51 -30.52 43.56
N ALA A 378 -17.73 -31.07 43.68
CA ALA A 378 -18.87 -30.31 44.20
C ALA A 378 -18.69 -29.89 45.66
N ALA A 379 -17.81 -30.57 46.42
CA ALA A 379 -17.49 -30.22 47.79
C ALA A 379 -16.55 -29.00 47.92
N ASP A 380 -15.77 -28.69 46.88
CA ASP A 380 -14.73 -27.64 46.93
C ASP A 380 -15.25 -26.25 46.49
N ILE A 381 -16.48 -26.18 45.99
CA ILE A 381 -17.01 -25.05 45.18
C ILE A 381 -18.41 -24.62 45.61
N THR A 382 -18.63 -23.31 45.67
CA THR A 382 -19.94 -22.69 45.96
C THR A 382 -20.59 -22.15 44.68
N LEU A 383 -21.81 -22.60 44.35
CA LEU A 383 -22.61 -22.10 43.23
C LEU A 383 -23.45 -20.86 43.62
N PRO A 384 -23.88 -20.02 42.66
CA PRO A 384 -23.56 -20.07 41.23
C PRO A 384 -22.10 -19.71 40.95
N LEU A 385 -21.57 -20.16 39.82
CA LEU A 385 -20.28 -19.68 39.36
C LEU A 385 -20.44 -18.25 38.82
N ILE A 386 -19.44 -17.41 39.03
CA ILE A 386 -19.43 -16.04 38.55
C ILE A 386 -18.45 -15.92 37.39
N VAL A 387 -18.87 -15.25 36.32
CA VAL A 387 -18.04 -14.98 35.15
C VAL A 387 -17.97 -13.47 34.95
N ARG A 388 -16.77 -12.90 35.10
CA ARG A 388 -16.55 -11.44 35.09
C ARG A 388 -15.23 -11.04 34.45
N ASN A 389 -15.03 -9.75 34.18
CA ASN A 389 -13.70 -9.21 33.90
C ASN A 389 -12.74 -9.39 35.10
N ARG A 390 -11.45 -9.23 34.85
CA ARG A 390 -10.43 -9.20 35.92
C ARG A 390 -10.63 -7.99 36.83
N MET A 391 -10.33 -8.15 38.12
CA MET A 391 -10.32 -7.08 39.12
C MET A 391 -8.90 -6.83 39.62
N SER A 392 -8.63 -5.60 40.06
CA SER A 392 -7.35 -5.26 40.66
C SER A 392 -7.11 -6.09 41.92
N GLY A 393 -5.94 -6.71 42.02
CA GLY A 393 -5.60 -7.58 43.16
C GLY A 393 -5.99 -9.05 43.00
N ASP A 394 -6.67 -9.44 41.92
CA ASP A 394 -7.02 -10.84 41.66
C ASP A 394 -5.79 -11.77 41.71
N ARG A 395 -5.92 -12.89 42.44
CA ARG A 395 -4.90 -13.94 42.56
C ARG A 395 -5.50 -15.32 42.35
N MET A 396 -4.75 -16.18 41.67
CA MET A 396 -5.14 -17.57 41.41
C MET A 396 -4.09 -18.54 41.96
N THR A 397 -4.56 -19.64 42.56
CA THR A 397 -3.73 -20.75 43.05
C THR A 397 -3.54 -21.76 41.93
N MET A 398 -2.30 -22.19 41.68
CA MET A 398 -1.92 -22.96 40.49
C MET A 398 -1.65 -24.42 40.83
N LYS A 399 -2.02 -25.35 39.93
CA LYS A 399 -1.76 -26.79 40.10
C LYS A 399 -0.25 -27.06 40.09
N GLY A 400 0.28 -27.70 41.13
CA GLY A 400 1.69 -28.12 41.22
C GLY A 400 2.69 -27.07 41.74
N GLN A 401 2.24 -25.89 42.19
CA GLN A 401 3.10 -24.87 42.82
C GLN A 401 2.53 -24.45 44.19
N ALA A 402 3.39 -24.31 45.20
CA ALA A 402 3.01 -23.75 46.48
C ALA A 402 2.87 -22.22 46.37
N GLY A 403 1.64 -21.70 46.50
CA GLY A 403 1.35 -20.26 46.52
C GLY A 403 0.30 -19.80 45.52
N SER A 404 -0.03 -18.50 45.56
CA SER A 404 -0.94 -17.83 44.63
C SER A 404 -0.18 -16.84 43.75
N LYS A 405 -0.59 -16.66 42.49
CA LYS A 405 0.02 -15.69 41.55
C LYS A 405 -1.00 -14.63 41.14
N LYS A 406 -0.56 -13.38 40.98
CA LYS A 406 -1.43 -12.29 40.51
C LYS A 406 -1.83 -12.55 39.06
N LEU A 407 -3.09 -12.26 38.72
CA LEU A 407 -3.59 -12.41 37.34
C LEU A 407 -2.81 -11.57 36.32
N LYS A 408 -2.34 -10.37 36.72
CA LYS A 408 -1.46 -9.53 35.90
C LYS A 408 -0.23 -10.30 35.40
N ASP A 409 0.43 -11.04 36.29
CA ASP A 409 1.68 -11.74 35.98
C ASP A 409 1.38 -12.99 35.12
N ILE A 410 0.26 -13.67 35.39
CA ILE A 410 -0.21 -14.79 34.56
C ILE A 410 -0.43 -14.34 33.10
N PHE A 411 -1.03 -13.17 32.88
CA PHE A 411 -1.24 -12.64 31.53
C PHE A 411 0.04 -12.17 30.83
N ILE A 412 1.03 -11.69 31.59
CA ILE A 412 2.34 -11.31 31.05
C ILE A 412 3.08 -12.57 30.58
N ASP A 413 3.14 -13.62 31.40
CA ASP A 413 3.78 -14.88 31.03
C ASP A 413 3.12 -15.53 29.81
N ALA A 414 1.80 -15.47 29.74
CA ALA A 414 1.02 -15.95 28.61
C ALA A 414 1.08 -15.02 27.38
N LYS A 415 1.89 -13.94 27.44
CA LYS A 415 2.08 -12.94 26.38
C LYS A 415 0.79 -12.31 25.85
N ILE A 416 -0.26 -12.24 26.66
CA ILE A 416 -1.56 -11.69 26.23
C ILE A 416 -1.46 -10.17 26.06
N PRO A 417 -1.88 -9.59 24.92
CA PRO A 417 -1.89 -8.13 24.72
C PRO A 417 -2.72 -7.40 25.77
N ARG A 418 -2.28 -6.21 26.21
CA ARG A 418 -2.92 -5.47 27.31
C ARG A 418 -4.41 -5.20 27.06
N GLN A 419 -4.80 -4.95 25.81
CA GLN A 419 -6.17 -4.63 25.41
C GLN A 419 -7.11 -5.83 25.57
N GLU A 420 -6.61 -7.04 25.35
CA GLU A 420 -7.41 -8.27 25.49
C GLU A 420 -7.57 -8.68 26.96
N ARG A 421 -6.59 -8.35 27.82
CA ARG A 421 -6.59 -8.79 29.22
C ARG A 421 -7.83 -8.36 30.00
N ASP A 422 -8.35 -7.17 29.70
CA ASP A 422 -9.53 -6.64 30.38
C ASP A 422 -10.83 -7.29 29.88
N ASN A 423 -10.84 -7.87 28.68
CA ASN A 423 -12.01 -8.52 28.06
C ASN A 423 -12.04 -10.05 28.27
N LEU A 424 -11.03 -10.63 28.92
CA LEU A 424 -10.98 -12.07 29.17
C LEU A 424 -11.90 -12.45 30.34
N PRO A 425 -12.72 -13.51 30.20
CA PRO A 425 -13.56 -13.99 31.28
C PRO A 425 -12.71 -14.64 32.38
N VAL A 426 -12.95 -14.22 33.62
CA VAL A 426 -12.43 -14.85 34.83
C VAL A 426 -13.59 -15.55 35.53
N ILE A 427 -13.43 -16.85 35.75
CA ILE A 427 -14.46 -17.69 36.35
C ILE A 427 -14.12 -17.93 37.81
N THR A 428 -15.03 -17.55 38.70
CA THR A 428 -14.91 -17.74 40.14
C THR A 428 -16.06 -18.57 40.68
N ASP A 429 -15.90 -19.11 41.88
CA ASP A 429 -17.05 -19.52 42.68
C ASP A 429 -17.76 -18.30 43.27
N TYR A 430 -18.89 -18.51 43.95
CA TYR A 430 -19.65 -17.44 44.59
C TYR A 430 -18.87 -16.69 45.68
N THR A 431 -17.85 -17.31 46.27
CA THR A 431 -17.00 -16.70 47.31
C THR A 431 -15.89 -15.81 46.74
N GLY A 432 -15.75 -15.75 45.40
CA GLY A 432 -14.72 -14.99 44.72
C GLY A 432 -13.41 -15.76 44.49
N LYS A 433 -13.37 -17.07 44.79
CA LYS A 433 -12.22 -17.93 44.52
C LYS A 433 -12.09 -18.17 43.02
N ILE A 434 -10.95 -17.77 42.44
CA ILE A 434 -10.71 -17.91 40.99
C ILE A 434 -10.43 -19.37 40.63
N LEU A 435 -11.29 -19.92 39.77
CA LEU A 435 -11.26 -21.31 39.34
C LEU A 435 -10.54 -21.46 38.00
N TRP A 436 -10.83 -20.58 37.05
CA TRP A 436 -10.38 -20.75 35.68
C TRP A 436 -10.37 -19.44 34.89
N ILE A 437 -9.37 -19.29 34.03
CA ILE A 437 -9.31 -18.28 32.98
C ILE A 437 -9.30 -19.04 31.65
N PRO A 438 -10.45 -19.14 30.94
CA PRO A 438 -10.57 -19.91 29.71
C PRO A 438 -9.54 -19.54 28.65
N GLY A 439 -8.95 -20.55 28.01
CA GLY A 439 -7.89 -20.38 27.01
C GLY A 439 -6.52 -19.95 27.56
N VAL A 440 -6.42 -19.59 28.84
CA VAL A 440 -5.18 -19.10 29.45
C VAL A 440 -4.64 -20.08 30.48
N LYS A 441 -5.39 -20.33 31.56
CA LYS A 441 -4.88 -21.15 32.68
C LYS A 441 -5.99 -21.64 33.61
N LYS A 442 -5.83 -22.88 34.08
CA LYS A 442 -6.67 -23.52 35.11
C LYS A 442 -6.03 -23.40 36.50
N SER A 443 -6.84 -23.29 37.54
CA SER A 443 -6.38 -23.28 38.93
C SER A 443 -6.05 -24.69 39.46
N ALA A 444 -5.60 -24.76 40.71
CA ALA A 444 -5.37 -26.00 41.45
C ALA A 444 -6.65 -26.85 41.69
N TYR A 445 -7.84 -26.28 41.47
CA TYR A 445 -9.12 -26.96 41.68
C TYR A 445 -9.54 -27.87 40.51
N ASP A 446 -8.74 -27.96 39.43
CA ASP A 446 -9.01 -28.88 38.32
C ASP A 446 -8.67 -30.33 38.72
N ARG A 447 -9.71 -31.14 38.91
CA ARG A 447 -9.61 -32.52 39.39
C ARG A 447 -9.72 -33.53 38.26
N GLU A 448 -9.18 -34.72 38.49
CA GLU A 448 -9.46 -35.87 37.64
C GLU A 448 -10.85 -36.43 37.91
N PHE A 449 -11.39 -37.16 36.94
CA PHE A 449 -12.72 -37.74 37.06
C PHE A 449 -12.75 -38.82 38.15
N SER A 450 -13.77 -38.79 39.01
CA SER A 450 -14.03 -39.84 40.00
C SER A 450 -15.50 -40.26 39.98
N ARG A 451 -15.76 -41.57 39.95
CA ARG A 451 -17.11 -42.13 40.04
C ARG A 451 -17.70 -42.06 41.46
N SER A 452 -16.87 -41.95 42.49
CA SER A 452 -17.31 -41.94 43.90
C SER A 452 -17.67 -40.55 44.42
N LYS A 453 -17.45 -39.50 43.63
CA LYS A 453 -17.66 -38.11 44.03
C LYS A 453 -18.61 -37.38 43.09
N LYS A 454 -19.40 -36.48 43.65
CA LYS A 454 -20.24 -35.57 42.87
C LYS A 454 -19.35 -34.49 42.24
N GLN A 455 -19.28 -34.43 40.92
CA GLN A 455 -18.42 -33.49 40.19
C GLN A 455 -19.22 -32.61 39.23
N TYR A 456 -18.77 -31.37 39.04
CA TYR A 456 -19.26 -30.48 38.01
C TYR A 456 -18.26 -30.41 36.86
N ILE A 457 -18.77 -30.26 35.64
CA ILE A 457 -17.97 -29.94 34.46
C ILE A 457 -18.37 -28.57 33.94
N ILE A 458 -17.39 -27.68 33.81
CA ILE A 458 -17.54 -26.41 33.12
C ILE A 458 -16.84 -26.49 31.76
N ARG A 459 -17.52 -26.06 30.71
CA ARG A 459 -16.99 -26.02 29.34
C ARG A 459 -17.08 -24.61 28.78
N TYR A 460 -16.01 -24.17 28.14
CA TYR A 460 -15.90 -22.92 27.41
C TYR A 460 -15.81 -23.24 25.93
N THR A 461 -16.76 -22.71 25.17
CA THR A 461 -16.79 -22.84 23.72
C THR A 461 -16.80 -21.44 23.15
N ARG A 462 -15.69 -20.99 22.56
CA ARG A 462 -15.66 -19.69 21.89
C ARG A 462 -16.24 -19.86 20.49
N ASN A 463 -17.41 -19.29 20.18
CA ASN A 463 -17.72 -19.00 18.78
C ASN A 463 -16.87 -17.79 18.43
N ILE A 464 -15.65 -18.02 17.97
CA ILE A 464 -14.86 -16.94 17.41
C ILE A 464 -15.67 -16.46 16.21
N GLY A 465 -16.13 -15.20 16.24
CA GLY A 465 -16.67 -14.50 15.07
C GLY A 465 -15.55 -14.25 14.05
N GLY A 466 -15.05 -15.35 13.50
CA GLY A 466 -13.76 -15.54 12.83
C GLY A 466 -13.37 -17.01 12.90
N ASN A 467 -14.36 -17.88 12.68
CA ASN A 467 -14.26 -19.23 12.16
C ASN A 467 -15.69 -19.78 12.15
N GLU A 468 -16.50 -19.30 11.20
CA GLU A 468 -17.00 -20.34 10.31
C GLU A 468 -15.74 -20.99 9.80
N SER A 469 -15.47 -22.21 10.29
CA SER A 469 -14.32 -22.98 9.85
C SER A 469 -14.21 -22.77 8.35
N MET A 470 -13.03 -22.52 7.76
CA MET A 470 -12.93 -22.48 6.29
C MET A 470 -13.62 -23.70 5.65
N HIS A 471 -13.72 -24.79 6.41
CA HIS A 471 -14.46 -26.02 6.14
C HIS A 471 -16.01 -25.87 6.07
N ASN A 472 -16.62 -24.90 6.75
CA ASN A 472 -18.06 -24.60 6.71
C ASN A 472 -18.47 -23.91 5.41
N ASP A 473 -17.55 -23.20 4.75
CA ASP A 473 -17.78 -22.58 3.44
C ASP A 473 -17.75 -23.63 2.33
N ILE A 474 -17.24 -24.82 2.64
CA ILE A 474 -17.16 -25.95 1.73
C ILE A 474 -18.50 -26.70 1.75
N GLN A 475 -19.17 -26.73 0.60
CA GLN A 475 -20.39 -27.51 0.39
C GLN A 475 -20.13 -29.00 0.53
N LYS A 476 -19.03 -29.48 -0.06
CA LYS A 476 -18.61 -30.89 -0.03
C LYS A 476 -17.12 -31.01 -0.29
N VAL A 477 -16.43 -31.91 0.42
CA VAL A 477 -15.06 -32.32 0.08
C VAL A 477 -15.11 -33.18 -1.18
N LEU A 478 -14.44 -32.72 -2.25
CA LEU A 478 -14.40 -33.39 -3.55
C LEU A 478 -13.28 -34.43 -3.60
N ILE A 479 -12.09 -34.07 -3.09
CA ILE A 479 -10.92 -34.94 -3.02
C ILE A 479 -10.30 -34.75 -1.64
N SER A 480 -10.16 -35.84 -0.89
CA SER A 480 -9.59 -35.83 0.46
C SER A 480 -8.05 -35.69 0.46
N GLU A 481 -7.47 -35.33 1.60
CA GLU A 481 -6.01 -35.23 1.75
C GLU A 481 -5.31 -36.56 1.43
N ASP A 482 -5.86 -37.68 1.90
CA ASP A 482 -5.29 -39.01 1.65
C ASP A 482 -5.32 -39.38 0.16
N GLU A 483 -6.42 -39.06 -0.54
CA GLU A 483 -6.57 -39.28 -1.99
C GLU A 483 -5.56 -38.43 -2.79
N LEU A 484 -5.41 -37.15 -2.43
CA LEU A 484 -4.40 -36.26 -3.02
C LEU A 484 -3.00 -36.85 -2.86
N GLN A 485 -2.62 -37.19 -1.64
CA GLN A 485 -1.27 -37.64 -1.35
C GLN A 485 -0.96 -38.99 -2.03
N GLU A 486 -1.95 -39.88 -2.21
CA GLU A 486 -1.79 -41.12 -2.98
C GLU A 486 -1.60 -40.85 -4.48
N LYS A 487 -2.45 -40.01 -5.09
CA LYS A 487 -2.32 -39.67 -6.51
C LYS A 487 -0.98 -38.99 -6.81
N ILE A 488 -0.51 -38.13 -5.91
CA ILE A 488 0.79 -37.46 -6.07
C ILE A 488 1.94 -38.49 -5.99
N ARG A 489 1.84 -39.55 -5.19
CA ARG A 489 2.84 -40.65 -5.20
C ARG A 489 2.83 -41.41 -6.52
N GLU A 490 1.66 -41.65 -7.10
CA GLU A 490 1.52 -42.29 -8.41
C GLU A 490 2.19 -41.45 -9.50
N LEU A 491 1.82 -40.17 -9.62
CA LEU A 491 2.42 -39.23 -10.58
C LEU A 491 3.94 -39.09 -10.38
N GLY A 492 4.40 -39.08 -9.12
CA GLY A 492 5.83 -39.03 -8.81
C GLY A 492 6.60 -40.22 -9.40
N ARG A 493 6.04 -41.43 -9.34
CA ARG A 493 6.65 -42.64 -9.93
C ARG A 493 6.68 -42.59 -11.46
N GLU A 494 5.60 -42.11 -12.08
CA GLU A 494 5.52 -41.95 -13.53
C GLU A 494 6.59 -40.96 -14.03
N LEU A 495 6.70 -39.80 -13.37
CA LEU A 495 7.69 -38.78 -13.71
C LEU A 495 9.13 -39.22 -13.42
N THR A 496 9.35 -40.00 -12.36
CA THR A 496 10.65 -40.63 -12.08
C THR A 496 11.09 -41.50 -13.26
N THR A 497 10.17 -42.31 -13.78
CA THR A 497 10.46 -43.21 -14.91
C THR A 497 10.69 -42.41 -16.21
N GLU A 498 9.87 -41.40 -16.48
CA GLU A 498 9.97 -40.56 -17.68
C GLU A 498 11.30 -39.78 -17.76
N TYR A 499 11.80 -39.32 -16.61
CA TYR A 499 12.98 -38.46 -16.52
C TYR A 499 14.18 -39.17 -15.88
N GLU A 500 14.22 -40.49 -15.91
CA GLU A 500 15.35 -41.28 -15.42
C GLU A 500 16.65 -40.87 -16.15
N GLY A 501 17.67 -40.51 -15.38
CA GLY A 501 18.97 -40.06 -15.91
C GLY A 501 18.95 -38.71 -16.63
N ARG A 502 17.85 -37.94 -16.56
CA ARG A 502 17.69 -36.59 -17.15
C ARG A 502 17.67 -35.51 -16.06
N ASN A 503 17.63 -34.25 -16.47
CA ASN A 503 17.57 -33.09 -15.58
C ASN A 503 16.54 -32.05 -16.08
N PRO A 504 15.22 -32.35 -16.00
CA PRO A 504 14.19 -31.45 -16.48
C PRO A 504 14.16 -30.13 -15.68
N LEU A 505 13.72 -29.06 -16.33
CA LEU A 505 13.31 -27.82 -15.69
C LEU A 505 11.82 -27.90 -15.36
N VAL A 506 11.49 -27.87 -14.08
CA VAL A 506 10.11 -27.90 -13.59
C VAL A 506 9.65 -26.46 -13.36
N VAL A 507 8.59 -26.07 -14.06
CA VAL A 507 8.03 -24.73 -14.03
C VAL A 507 6.68 -24.76 -13.33
N GLY A 508 6.62 -24.18 -12.13
CA GLY A 508 5.35 -23.97 -11.42
C GLY A 508 4.66 -22.71 -11.93
N VAL A 509 3.43 -22.85 -12.40
CA VAL A 509 2.62 -21.73 -12.88
C VAL A 509 1.74 -21.21 -11.75
N LEU A 510 1.88 -19.92 -11.45
CA LEU A 510 1.11 -19.20 -10.41
C LEU A 510 1.33 -19.73 -8.98
N LYS A 511 0.69 -19.04 -8.02
CA LYS A 511 0.70 -19.42 -6.60
C LYS A 511 -0.07 -20.72 -6.35
N GLY A 512 -1.08 -21.00 -7.19
CA GLY A 512 -2.00 -22.12 -7.01
C GLY A 512 -1.33 -23.48 -7.16
N ALA A 513 -0.44 -23.64 -8.14
CA ALA A 513 0.28 -24.89 -8.36
C ALA A 513 1.34 -25.21 -7.29
N THR A 514 1.69 -24.26 -6.41
CA THR A 514 2.84 -24.40 -5.50
C THR A 514 2.69 -25.57 -4.52
N PRO A 515 1.57 -25.75 -3.79
CA PRO A 515 1.41 -26.91 -2.89
C PRO A 515 1.54 -28.24 -3.63
N PHE A 516 0.85 -28.39 -4.76
CA PHE A 516 0.92 -29.58 -5.60
C PHE A 516 2.34 -29.86 -6.11
N MET A 517 2.99 -28.86 -6.71
CA MET A 517 4.35 -28.98 -7.22
C MET A 517 5.32 -29.39 -6.11
N THR A 518 5.28 -28.73 -4.96
CA THR A 518 6.23 -29.03 -3.87
C THR A 518 6.04 -30.42 -3.28
N ASP A 519 4.81 -30.95 -3.24
CA ASP A 519 4.58 -32.31 -2.81
C ASP A 519 4.94 -33.33 -3.90
N LEU A 520 4.64 -33.05 -5.16
CA LEU A 520 5.01 -33.91 -6.28
C LEU A 520 6.53 -34.08 -6.38
N LEU A 521 7.30 -33.00 -6.35
CA LEU A 521 8.75 -33.07 -6.54
C LEU A 521 9.47 -33.84 -5.43
N LYS A 522 8.93 -33.90 -4.21
CA LYS A 522 9.46 -34.76 -3.13
C LYS A 522 9.37 -36.26 -3.45
N ARG A 523 8.57 -36.65 -4.45
CA ARG A 523 8.29 -38.04 -4.85
C ARG A 523 8.85 -38.37 -6.23
N VAL A 524 9.54 -37.44 -6.86
CA VAL A 524 10.21 -37.63 -8.15
C VAL A 524 11.69 -37.88 -7.86
N ASP A 525 12.17 -39.09 -8.15
CA ASP A 525 13.55 -39.52 -7.91
C ASP A 525 14.42 -39.29 -9.15
N THR A 526 14.66 -38.01 -9.49
CA THR A 526 15.62 -37.61 -10.51
C THR A 526 16.22 -36.25 -10.19
N TYR A 527 17.32 -35.87 -10.87
CA TYR A 527 17.81 -34.51 -10.80
C TYR A 527 16.82 -33.58 -11.50
N LEU A 528 16.55 -32.42 -10.92
CA LEU A 528 15.65 -31.44 -11.50
C LEU A 528 16.06 -30.03 -11.07
N GLU A 529 15.66 -29.05 -11.86
CA GLU A 529 15.74 -27.63 -11.55
C GLU A 529 14.32 -27.07 -11.44
N MET A 530 14.07 -26.17 -10.49
CA MET A 530 12.74 -25.62 -10.25
C MET A 530 12.75 -24.11 -10.53
N ASP A 531 11.77 -23.63 -11.28
CA ASP A 531 11.52 -22.21 -11.52
C ASP A 531 10.00 -21.93 -11.54
N PHE A 532 9.63 -20.66 -11.58
CA PHE A 532 8.23 -20.23 -11.50
C PHE A 532 7.90 -19.15 -12.52
N MET A 533 6.72 -19.25 -13.11
CA MET A 533 6.19 -18.26 -14.04
C MET A 533 4.83 -17.73 -13.56
N ASP A 534 4.59 -16.43 -13.75
CA ASP A 534 3.32 -15.78 -13.40
C ASP A 534 2.80 -15.01 -14.62
N VAL A 535 1.52 -15.23 -14.95
CA VAL A 535 0.84 -14.68 -16.12
C VAL A 535 -0.56 -14.19 -15.74
N SER A 536 -0.92 -12.98 -16.18
CA SER A 536 -2.28 -12.45 -16.02
C SER A 536 -3.00 -12.39 -17.36
N SER A 537 -4.24 -12.87 -17.40
CA SER A 537 -5.19 -12.58 -18.48
C SER A 537 -5.86 -11.22 -18.24
N TYR A 538 -6.00 -10.39 -19.27
CA TYR A 538 -6.86 -9.20 -19.20
C TYR A 538 -8.34 -9.61 -18.99
N GLY A 539 -8.99 -9.01 -17.98
CA GLY A 539 -10.45 -9.01 -17.86
C GLY A 539 -10.98 -9.18 -16.42
N ASN A 540 -11.33 -8.07 -15.77
CA ASN A 540 -12.12 -8.03 -14.53
C ASN A 540 -13.64 -8.21 -14.81
N GLY A 541 -13.99 -8.97 -15.85
CA GLY A 541 -15.36 -9.15 -16.34
C GLY A 541 -15.46 -10.41 -17.20
N THR A 542 -16.66 -10.98 -17.26
CA THR A 542 -17.04 -12.35 -17.70
C THR A 542 -16.74 -12.72 -19.16
N VAL A 543 -15.82 -12.04 -19.86
CA VAL A 543 -15.31 -12.43 -21.19
C VAL A 543 -13.82 -12.08 -21.28
N SER A 544 -12.94 -13.09 -21.38
CA SER A 544 -11.48 -12.90 -21.46
C SER A 544 -11.05 -12.40 -22.84
N SER A 545 -10.31 -11.29 -22.89
CA SER A 545 -9.89 -10.58 -24.10
C SER A 545 -8.66 -11.20 -24.81
N GLY A 546 -8.29 -12.44 -24.49
CA GLY A 546 -7.29 -13.23 -25.22
C GLY A 546 -5.82 -12.83 -25.04
N GLU A 547 -5.51 -11.62 -24.59
CA GLU A 547 -4.13 -11.19 -24.32
C GLU A 547 -3.65 -11.63 -22.93
N VAL A 548 -2.61 -12.48 -22.90
CA VAL A 548 -1.91 -12.94 -21.70
C VAL A 548 -0.66 -12.09 -21.51
N LYS A 549 -0.50 -11.49 -20.33
CA LYS A 549 0.68 -10.71 -19.94
C LYS A 549 1.53 -11.50 -18.95
N ILE A 550 2.83 -11.60 -19.21
CA ILE A 550 3.80 -12.17 -18.27
C ILE A 550 4.05 -11.15 -17.15
N ILE A 551 3.71 -11.52 -15.91
CA ILE A 551 3.99 -10.73 -14.70
C ILE A 551 5.39 -11.08 -14.18
N LYS A 552 5.71 -12.38 -14.16
CA LYS A 552 7.01 -12.90 -13.76
C LYS A 552 7.46 -13.94 -14.78
N ASP A 553 8.62 -13.70 -15.36
CA ASP A 553 9.26 -14.61 -16.32
C ASP A 553 10.23 -15.58 -15.61
N LEU A 554 10.65 -16.61 -16.35
CA LEU A 554 11.65 -17.60 -15.92
C LEU A 554 13.03 -16.96 -15.76
N ASN A 555 13.78 -17.38 -14.75
CA ASN A 555 15.19 -17.04 -14.56
C ASN A 555 16.10 -18.02 -15.32
N ALA A 556 15.71 -19.30 -15.35
CA ALA A 556 16.46 -20.33 -16.07
C ALA A 556 16.17 -20.30 -17.57
N SER A 557 17.19 -20.59 -18.39
CA SER A 557 16.99 -20.78 -19.83
C SER A 557 16.31 -22.12 -20.10
N VAL A 558 15.31 -22.11 -20.99
CA VAL A 558 14.60 -23.30 -21.44
C VAL A 558 15.20 -23.94 -22.70
N GLU A 559 16.12 -23.26 -23.38
CA GLU A 559 16.67 -23.73 -24.67
C GLU A 559 17.38 -25.08 -24.51
N GLY A 560 16.97 -26.08 -25.30
CA GLY A 560 17.53 -27.44 -25.27
C GLY A 560 17.19 -28.26 -24.03
N ARG A 561 16.37 -27.73 -23.10
CA ARG A 561 15.96 -28.43 -21.87
C ARG A 561 14.65 -29.19 -22.05
N ASP A 562 14.52 -30.26 -21.29
CA ASP A 562 13.23 -30.92 -21.08
C ASP A 562 12.46 -30.09 -20.03
N VAL A 563 11.28 -29.57 -20.37
CA VAL A 563 10.51 -28.67 -19.50
C VAL A 563 9.23 -29.36 -19.05
N LEU A 564 8.97 -29.33 -17.75
CA LEU A 564 7.77 -29.88 -17.12
C LEU A 564 6.96 -28.72 -16.51
N VAL A 565 5.82 -28.41 -17.10
CA VAL A 565 4.92 -27.35 -16.60
C VAL A 565 3.96 -27.96 -15.59
N ILE A 566 3.87 -27.38 -14.39
CA ILE A 566 2.99 -27.84 -13.32
C ILE A 566 1.90 -26.79 -13.08
N GLU A 567 0.64 -27.19 -13.23
CA GLU A 567 -0.56 -26.37 -13.01
C GLU A 567 -1.44 -26.97 -11.91
N ASP A 568 -2.20 -26.15 -11.18
CA ASP A 568 -3.21 -26.61 -10.24
C ASP A 568 -4.52 -27.05 -10.92
N ILE A 569 -4.97 -26.32 -11.95
CA ILE A 569 -6.23 -26.65 -12.64
C ILE A 569 -6.24 -26.22 -14.11
N ILE A 570 -6.71 -27.10 -14.99
CA ILE A 570 -7.04 -26.77 -16.38
C ILE A 570 -8.55 -26.60 -16.50
N ASP A 571 -8.98 -25.35 -16.76
CA ASP A 571 -10.38 -25.01 -17.05
C ASP A 571 -10.54 -24.60 -18.52
N SER A 572 -10.31 -23.32 -18.84
CA SER A 572 -10.43 -22.84 -20.23
C SER A 572 -9.28 -23.26 -21.17
N GLY A 573 -8.10 -23.60 -20.62
CA GLY A 573 -6.90 -24.01 -21.36
C GLY A 573 -6.12 -22.89 -22.08
N ARG A 574 -6.62 -21.64 -22.11
CA ARG A 574 -6.03 -20.53 -22.89
C ARG A 574 -4.64 -20.11 -22.38
N THR A 575 -4.54 -19.81 -21.09
CA THR A 575 -3.29 -19.37 -20.45
C THR A 575 -2.19 -20.41 -20.63
N LEU A 576 -2.56 -21.67 -20.49
CA LEU A 576 -1.63 -22.79 -20.57
C LEU A 576 -1.15 -23.07 -22.00
N SER A 577 -2.04 -22.94 -22.99
CA SER A 577 -1.65 -22.99 -24.41
C SER A 577 -0.61 -21.93 -24.74
N TYR A 578 -0.83 -20.68 -24.28
CA TYR A 578 0.14 -19.60 -24.47
C TYR A 578 1.49 -19.92 -23.83
N LEU A 579 1.51 -20.45 -22.60
CA LEU A 579 2.75 -20.82 -21.91
C LEU A 579 3.51 -21.94 -22.63
N VAL A 580 2.81 -22.99 -23.06
CA VAL A 580 3.41 -24.09 -23.82
C VAL A 580 3.99 -23.59 -25.13
N ASP A 581 3.27 -22.74 -25.87
CA ASP A 581 3.73 -22.16 -27.13
C ASP A 581 4.95 -21.24 -26.92
N LEU A 582 4.96 -20.44 -25.85
CA LEU A 582 6.09 -19.59 -25.48
C LEU A 582 7.34 -20.41 -25.16
N ILE A 583 7.21 -21.49 -24.38
CA ILE A 583 8.34 -22.35 -24.01
C ILE A 583 8.87 -23.10 -25.25
N LYS A 584 7.98 -23.58 -26.12
CA LYS A 584 8.36 -24.18 -27.42
C LYS A 584 9.07 -23.18 -28.33
N TYR A 585 8.56 -21.95 -28.40
CA TYR A 585 9.18 -20.86 -29.17
C TYR A 585 10.61 -20.55 -28.67
N ARG A 586 10.84 -20.65 -27.36
CA ARG A 586 12.17 -20.55 -26.73
C ARG A 586 13.04 -21.81 -26.89
N LYS A 587 12.67 -22.72 -27.80
CA LYS A 587 13.42 -23.91 -28.22
C LYS A 587 13.70 -24.91 -27.09
N ALA A 588 12.73 -25.13 -26.20
CA ALA A 588 12.77 -26.29 -25.31
C ALA A 588 12.84 -27.59 -26.12
N LYS A 589 13.59 -28.58 -25.61
CA LYS A 589 13.74 -29.91 -26.23
C LYS A 589 12.44 -30.70 -26.17
N SER A 590 11.75 -30.63 -25.03
CA SER A 590 10.40 -31.16 -24.86
C SER A 590 9.64 -30.29 -23.87
N VAL A 591 8.31 -30.23 -24.00
CA VAL A 591 7.42 -29.60 -23.02
C VAL A 591 6.35 -30.60 -22.67
N LYS A 592 6.29 -31.03 -21.41
CA LYS A 592 5.22 -31.85 -20.86
C LYS A 592 4.43 -31.07 -19.82
N LEU A 593 3.15 -31.33 -19.75
CA LEU A 593 2.20 -30.67 -18.87
C LEU A 593 1.65 -31.64 -17.83
N VAL A 594 1.75 -31.25 -16.55
CA VAL A 594 1.15 -31.96 -15.42
C VAL A 594 0.14 -31.03 -14.78
N THR A 595 -1.08 -31.50 -14.62
CA THR A 595 -2.10 -30.75 -13.86
C THR A 595 -2.63 -31.59 -12.70
N LEU A 596 -2.94 -30.93 -11.58
CA LEU A 596 -3.64 -31.61 -10.49
C LEU A 596 -5.10 -31.88 -10.84
N LEU A 597 -5.82 -30.88 -11.37
CA LEU A 597 -7.23 -30.98 -11.72
C LEU A 597 -7.46 -30.70 -13.20
N ASP A 598 -8.22 -31.55 -13.87
CA ASP A 598 -8.69 -31.30 -15.22
C ASP A 598 -10.23 -31.18 -15.27
N LYS A 599 -10.73 -30.15 -15.97
CA LYS A 599 -12.17 -29.89 -16.21
C LYS A 599 -12.51 -29.99 -17.70
N PRO A 600 -12.71 -31.20 -18.26
CA PRO A 600 -12.95 -31.37 -19.70
C PRO A 600 -14.16 -30.59 -20.22
N SER A 601 -15.21 -30.44 -19.42
CA SER A 601 -16.44 -29.74 -19.80
C SER A 601 -16.32 -28.21 -19.91
N GLY A 602 -15.26 -27.59 -19.34
CA GLY A 602 -15.03 -26.13 -19.37
C GLY A 602 -14.13 -25.66 -20.52
N ARG A 603 -13.72 -26.56 -21.41
CA ARG A 603 -12.61 -26.37 -22.33
C ARG A 603 -12.95 -25.45 -23.50
N ASN A 604 -12.13 -24.42 -23.71
CA ASN A 604 -12.23 -23.49 -24.84
C ASN A 604 -11.14 -23.70 -25.91
N VAL A 605 -10.09 -24.45 -25.59
CA VAL A 605 -8.93 -24.73 -26.45
C VAL A 605 -8.55 -26.20 -26.35
N ALA A 606 -8.19 -26.83 -27.46
CA ALA A 606 -7.73 -28.22 -27.49
C ALA A 606 -6.30 -28.36 -26.94
N ILE A 607 -6.16 -28.20 -25.61
CA ILE A 607 -4.96 -28.57 -24.87
C ILE A 607 -5.28 -29.75 -23.95
N GLU A 608 -4.40 -30.74 -23.95
CA GLU A 608 -4.46 -31.92 -23.09
C GLU A 608 -3.19 -31.95 -22.24
N ALA A 609 -3.33 -32.30 -20.96
CA ALA A 609 -2.18 -32.53 -20.11
C ALA A 609 -1.62 -33.92 -20.38
N ASP A 610 -0.30 -34.05 -20.37
CA ASP A 610 0.39 -35.34 -20.47
C ASP A 610 0.14 -36.20 -19.22
N TYR A 611 -0.03 -35.55 -18.07
CA TYR A 611 -0.29 -36.18 -16.79
C TYR A 611 -1.40 -35.44 -16.03
N VAL A 612 -2.44 -36.17 -15.64
CA VAL A 612 -3.61 -35.63 -14.93
C VAL A 612 -3.73 -36.28 -13.56
N GLY A 613 -3.84 -35.46 -12.52
CA GLY A 613 -4.14 -35.92 -11.17
C GLY A 613 -5.57 -36.44 -11.06
N PHE A 614 -6.54 -35.57 -11.28
CA PHE A 614 -7.96 -35.88 -11.16
C PHE A 614 -8.78 -35.18 -12.25
N GLU A 615 -9.67 -35.91 -12.90
CA GLU A 615 -10.75 -35.30 -13.69
C GLU A 615 -11.90 -34.92 -12.75
N VAL A 616 -12.32 -33.66 -12.79
CA VAL A 616 -13.34 -33.11 -11.88
C VAL A 616 -14.49 -32.44 -12.66
N PRO A 617 -15.71 -32.41 -12.09
CA PRO A 617 -16.83 -31.70 -12.71
C PRO A 617 -16.59 -30.19 -12.74
N ASN A 618 -17.40 -29.48 -13.53
CA ASN A 618 -17.35 -28.02 -13.62
C ASN A 618 -17.99 -27.33 -12.40
N GLU A 619 -17.40 -27.54 -11.22
CA GLU A 619 -17.80 -26.96 -9.94
C GLU A 619 -16.77 -25.92 -9.48
N PHE A 620 -17.17 -24.95 -8.66
CA PHE A 620 -16.24 -23.97 -8.09
C PHE A 620 -15.45 -24.62 -6.94
N VAL A 621 -14.16 -24.90 -7.15
CA VAL A 621 -13.32 -25.67 -6.22
C VAL A 621 -12.25 -24.80 -5.56
N VAL A 622 -11.96 -25.06 -4.28
CA VAL A 622 -10.92 -24.39 -3.50
C VAL A 622 -10.17 -25.39 -2.61
N GLY A 623 -9.00 -25.00 -2.12
CA GLY A 623 -8.16 -25.84 -1.26
C GLY A 623 -6.98 -26.46 -1.98
N TYR A 624 -5.99 -26.90 -1.20
CA TYR A 624 -4.73 -27.47 -1.67
C TYR A 624 -4.05 -26.62 -2.77
N GLY A 625 -3.95 -25.32 -2.51
CA GLY A 625 -3.40 -24.33 -3.45
C GLY A 625 -4.44 -23.51 -4.20
N LEU A 626 -5.63 -24.06 -4.48
CA LEU A 626 -6.72 -23.34 -5.15
C LEU A 626 -7.38 -22.32 -4.22
N ASP A 627 -7.84 -21.19 -4.77
CA ASP A 627 -8.36 -20.07 -3.98
C ASP A 627 -9.69 -19.50 -4.48
N TYR A 628 -10.33 -18.73 -3.60
CA TYR A 628 -11.28 -17.69 -3.95
C TYR A 628 -10.88 -16.40 -3.24
N ALA A 629 -10.62 -15.32 -4.00
CA ALA A 629 -10.17 -14.04 -3.47
C ALA A 629 -8.95 -14.17 -2.53
N GLU A 630 -7.97 -15.01 -2.90
CA GLU A 630 -6.76 -15.32 -2.12
C GLU A 630 -7.03 -16.01 -0.76
N ARG A 631 -8.21 -16.62 -0.58
CA ARG A 631 -8.57 -17.44 0.60
C ARG A 631 -8.61 -18.93 0.27
N TYR A 632 -8.67 -19.78 1.29
CA TYR A 632 -8.86 -21.23 1.20
C TYR A 632 -7.69 -22.09 0.69
N ARG A 633 -6.62 -21.51 0.13
CA ARG A 633 -5.44 -22.26 -0.37
C ARG A 633 -4.86 -23.27 0.62
N ASN A 634 -4.95 -22.97 1.92
CA ASN A 634 -4.37 -23.76 3.01
C ASN A 634 -5.27 -24.91 3.51
N LEU A 635 -6.43 -25.16 2.89
CA LEU A 635 -7.18 -26.39 3.15
C LEU A 635 -6.34 -27.60 2.68
N PRO A 636 -6.24 -28.67 3.48
CA PRO A 636 -5.42 -29.84 3.12
C PRO A 636 -6.08 -30.75 2.07
N TYR A 637 -7.29 -30.42 1.64
CA TYR A 637 -8.11 -31.17 0.69
C TYR A 637 -8.70 -30.22 -0.35
N ILE A 638 -9.32 -30.75 -1.41
CA ILE A 638 -10.05 -29.97 -2.41
C ILE A 638 -11.54 -30.07 -2.14
N GLY A 639 -12.21 -28.93 -2.01
CA GLY A 639 -13.64 -28.84 -1.71
C GLY A 639 -14.39 -27.97 -2.70
N ILE A 640 -15.68 -28.25 -2.89
CA ILE A 640 -16.61 -27.40 -3.63
C ILE A 640 -17.04 -26.26 -2.71
N LEU A 641 -16.84 -25.02 -3.13
CA LEU A 641 -17.24 -23.83 -2.38
C LEU A 641 -18.76 -23.65 -2.49
N LYS A 642 -19.44 -23.24 -1.40
CA LYS A 642 -20.88 -22.95 -1.44
C LYS A 642 -21.17 -21.77 -2.38
N PRO A 643 -22.20 -21.85 -3.25
CA PRO A 643 -22.60 -20.75 -4.12
C PRO A 643 -22.82 -19.42 -3.40
N GLU A 644 -23.40 -19.46 -2.19
CA GLU A 644 -23.67 -18.28 -1.34
C GLU A 644 -22.42 -17.45 -1.01
N ILE A 645 -21.21 -18.02 -1.15
CA ILE A 645 -19.94 -17.34 -0.84
C ILE A 645 -19.43 -16.51 -2.04
N TYR A 646 -19.78 -16.88 -3.26
CA TYR A 646 -19.27 -16.25 -4.49
C TYR A 646 -20.35 -15.74 -5.45
N SER A 647 -21.62 -15.88 -5.08
CA SER A 647 -22.77 -15.36 -5.82
C SER A 647 -23.29 -14.10 -5.12
N GLU A 648 -22.56 -12.98 -5.24
CA GLU A 648 -23.08 -11.62 -4.96
C GLU A 648 -23.54 -10.93 -6.25
#